data_AF-J9FBS0-F1
#
_entry.id   AF-J9FBS0-F1
#
_cell.length_a   1.000
_cell.length_b   1.000
_cell.length_c   1.000
_cell.angle_alpha   90.00
_cell.angle_beta   90.00
_cell.angle_gamma   90.00
#
_symmetry.space_group_name_H-M   'P 1'
#
loop_
_entity.id
_entity.type
_entity.pdbx_description
1 polymer ?
#
loop_
_entity_poly.entity_id
_entity_poly.type
_entity_poly.pdbx_seq_one_letter_code
_entity_poly.pdbx_strand_id
1 'polypeptide(L)'
;IARQYWAPYSLHNRPFDPNLIDTVYKNELLQNLFMQKKVVVLEFSQYLERYLWPNFIVEEASNSYVMSVIIMLNAKFRERIPVWRCISERSDQFPVFFRRILHLVLNTEQVTLLERSEIITFLINCFNSVASFFSPAALSFISYKCAEVAGSGFGEKGGDENSFTYNVIQREDLFQANPKLRKIWNKFETVAASKSDDEKELLTFERTFMWNLLQIFKQILADVDDESNEVGIDGIHFLERCLQLFIDLEALLTTRRFFNAILHASNILVNCTLSSLITAEVGSLFCQLVTMLKFYSRFEIDDVTGEPLTHSQMSEMHYNHVIKLQKAAFKYFRESMSDFYLLNVTAVDTRKALVKQFSSMSESELYKFAEYLHLVPPQEFDLDVSSNYEKNYLIEMITSRCERRINQLQQLNEQPLYPTEKVIWDENLVPYDQYNGEGVLALNKLNIQFLTFHDYLLRNFNLFQMESTYEIRQDIEDAIFRLKPWAHESNPNETVWGGWARMALPLVEFQIVEVGKPLIGEKSPAVVKADLTISLPKRADIRAEWEGLRKHDVCFLICCRSKASVGTKYNITKPFKEQIDVTLVRGCEIEGMLDSEGKVIEEYAAYEKKTVLEGLTRKFRVWLDENQYRLDTEGQQEDAIDNIYYSFNLLIRRDPKTNNFKAVLATIRQLLNTEFVVPDWLHDLILGYGEPNAAHYKSMNTAVPTVDFCDTFLSYKHLISSFPNTKVTGTTITDENLVPPFRLTFKELEPQHDIEPSFGIRRLLWNHM
;
A
#
# COMPACT_ATOMS: atom_id res chain seq x y z
N ILE A 1 17.43 37.56 -0.62
CA ILE A 1 16.92 37.35 -2.00
C ILE A 1 15.41 37.56 -2.05
N ALA A 2 14.59 36.75 -1.38
CA ALA A 2 13.12 36.87 -1.41
C ALA A 2 12.57 38.29 -1.24
N ARG A 3 13.02 39.04 -0.20
CA ARG A 3 12.61 40.44 0.04
C ARG A 3 12.84 41.40 -1.14
N GLN A 4 13.81 41.11 -1.99
CA GLN A 4 14.16 41.97 -3.12
C GLN A 4 13.35 41.65 -4.38
N TYR A 5 12.84 40.41 -4.53
CA TYR A 5 12.32 39.92 -5.80
C TYR A 5 10.87 39.40 -5.76
N TRP A 6 10.42 38.76 -4.66
CA TRP A 6 9.09 38.14 -4.67
C TRP A 6 8.34 38.13 -3.33
N ALA A 7 8.98 38.47 -2.20
CA ALA A 7 8.34 38.32 -0.89
C ALA A 7 7.03 39.11 -0.77
N PRO A 8 6.00 38.54 -0.13
CA PRO A 8 4.65 39.12 -0.12
C PRO A 8 4.52 40.45 0.63
N TYR A 9 5.42 40.70 1.58
CA TYR A 9 5.44 41.86 2.46
C TYR A 9 6.39 42.98 1.97
N SER A 10 6.91 42.88 0.74
CA SER A 10 7.72 43.94 0.13
C SER A 10 6.85 44.91 -0.67
N LEU A 11 7.09 46.22 -0.52
CA LEU A 11 6.36 47.27 -1.24
C LEU A 11 6.80 47.39 -2.72
N HIS A 12 8.06 47.06 -3.01
CA HIS A 12 8.64 47.13 -4.36
C HIS A 12 9.59 45.95 -4.60
N ASN A 13 9.28 45.15 -5.62
CA ASN A 13 10.11 44.04 -6.06
C ASN A 13 10.91 44.42 -7.31
N ARG A 14 12.14 43.92 -7.41
CA ARG A 14 12.96 44.00 -8.62
C ARG A 14 12.31 43.22 -9.78
N PRO A 15 12.61 43.55 -11.05
CA PRO A 15 12.11 42.79 -12.19
C PRO A 15 12.60 41.35 -12.17
N PHE A 16 11.88 40.47 -12.87
CA PHE A 16 12.22 39.07 -13.03
C PHE A 16 13.62 38.89 -13.65
N ASP A 17 14.42 38.04 -13.05
CA ASP A 17 15.75 37.64 -13.52
C ASP A 17 15.84 36.10 -13.56
N PRO A 18 15.91 35.48 -14.75
CA PRO A 18 15.98 34.03 -14.88
C PRO A 18 17.30 33.45 -14.35
N ASN A 19 18.42 34.18 -14.42
CA ASN A 19 19.73 33.69 -13.94
C ASN A 19 19.75 33.51 -12.41
N LEU A 20 18.90 34.26 -11.70
CA LEU A 20 18.74 34.10 -10.26
C LEU A 20 18.22 32.70 -9.91
N ILE A 21 17.39 32.10 -10.75
CA ILE A 21 16.82 30.76 -10.52
C ILE A 21 17.93 29.71 -10.59
N ASP A 22 18.79 29.76 -11.60
CA ASP A 22 19.95 28.87 -11.71
C ASP A 22 20.88 29.02 -10.51
N THR A 23 21.07 30.25 -10.02
CA THR A 23 21.91 30.54 -8.85
C THR A 23 21.30 29.95 -7.57
N VAL A 24 20.01 30.17 -7.34
CA VAL A 24 19.28 29.62 -6.18
C VAL A 24 19.27 28.10 -6.24
N TYR A 25 19.02 27.53 -7.41
CA TYR A 25 19.02 26.08 -7.60
C TYR A 25 20.39 25.47 -7.29
N LYS A 26 21.46 25.94 -7.92
CA LYS A 26 22.80 25.36 -7.73
C LYS A 26 23.31 25.54 -6.31
N ASN A 27 23.19 26.74 -5.74
CA ASN A 27 23.84 27.08 -4.47
C ASN A 27 22.99 26.75 -3.23
N GLU A 28 21.66 26.86 -3.31
CA GLU A 28 20.79 26.67 -2.15
C GLU A 28 20.08 25.32 -2.16
N LEU A 29 19.73 24.78 -3.34
CA LEU A 29 19.01 23.51 -3.47
C LEU A 29 19.96 22.33 -3.71
N LEU A 30 20.62 22.28 -4.88
CA LEU A 30 21.42 21.14 -5.32
C LEU A 30 22.67 20.93 -4.45
N GLN A 31 23.44 21.99 -4.14
CA GLN A 31 24.62 21.90 -3.27
C GLN A 31 24.28 21.40 -1.85
N ASN A 32 23.04 21.61 -1.39
CA ASN A 32 22.56 21.13 -0.09
C ASN A 32 21.72 19.84 -0.21
N LEU A 33 21.80 19.12 -1.34
CA LEU A 33 21.10 17.86 -1.59
C LEU A 33 19.59 17.96 -1.30
N PHE A 34 18.98 19.09 -1.66
CA PHE A 34 17.55 19.37 -1.44
C PHE A 34 17.07 19.31 0.01
N MET A 35 17.97 19.57 0.98
CA MET A 35 17.64 19.58 2.42
C MET A 35 16.34 20.35 2.72
N GLN A 36 15.37 19.68 3.35
CA GLN A 36 14.02 20.22 3.58
C GLN A 36 14.00 21.60 4.24
N LYS A 37 14.90 21.89 5.19
CA LYS A 37 14.95 23.21 5.84
C LYS A 37 15.12 24.37 4.83
N LYS A 38 15.91 24.17 3.77
CA LYS A 38 16.12 25.17 2.71
C LYS A 38 14.89 25.28 1.81
N VAL A 39 14.34 24.12 1.43
CA VAL A 39 13.14 24.01 0.59
C VAL A 39 11.94 24.69 1.25
N VAL A 40 11.68 24.43 2.53
CA VAL A 40 10.57 25.02 3.31
C VAL A 40 10.72 26.54 3.42
N VAL A 41 11.94 27.05 3.61
CA VAL A 41 12.17 28.51 3.66
C VAL A 41 11.84 29.18 2.32
N LEU A 42 12.16 28.53 1.19
CA LEU A 42 11.80 29.02 -0.14
C LEU A 42 10.29 28.95 -0.38
N GLU A 43 9.65 27.84 -0.05
CA GLU A 43 8.21 27.64 -0.16
C GLU A 43 7.45 28.68 0.68
N PHE A 44 7.82 28.85 1.96
CA PHE A 44 7.21 29.81 2.87
C PHE A 44 7.32 31.26 2.37
N SER A 45 8.35 31.55 1.58
CA SER A 45 8.52 32.85 0.94
C SER A 45 7.65 33.07 -0.31
N GLN A 46 6.81 32.09 -0.69
CA GLN A 46 5.99 32.04 -1.90
C GLN A 46 6.81 32.05 -3.19
N TYR A 47 7.94 31.33 -3.21
CA TYR A 47 8.84 31.28 -4.36
C TYR A 47 8.15 30.75 -5.63
N LEU A 48 7.29 29.73 -5.49
CA LEU A 48 6.54 29.16 -6.61
C LEU A 48 5.51 30.14 -7.17
N GLU A 49 4.62 30.66 -6.30
CA GLU A 49 3.46 31.44 -6.69
C GLU A 49 3.80 32.86 -7.14
N ARG A 50 4.93 33.42 -6.68
CA ARG A 50 5.29 34.82 -6.96
C ARG A 50 6.49 34.99 -7.86
N TYR A 51 7.33 33.98 -8.03
CA TYR A 51 8.56 34.11 -8.83
C TYR A 51 8.67 33.08 -9.94
N LEU A 52 8.45 31.79 -9.66
CA LEU A 52 8.60 30.73 -10.64
C LEU A 52 7.39 30.67 -11.60
N TRP A 53 6.24 30.16 -11.15
CA TRP A 53 5.13 29.81 -12.05
C TRP A 53 4.58 31.00 -12.85
N PRO A 54 4.41 32.22 -12.29
CA PRO A 54 3.93 33.36 -13.06
C PRO A 54 4.85 33.76 -14.22
N ASN A 55 6.16 33.54 -14.10
CA ASN A 55 7.17 33.90 -15.09
C ASN A 55 7.67 32.68 -15.88
N PHE A 56 6.99 31.53 -15.76
CA PHE A 56 7.44 30.29 -16.39
C PHE A 56 7.05 30.28 -17.88
N ILE A 57 8.04 29.98 -18.72
CA ILE A 57 7.91 29.75 -20.17
C ILE A 57 8.73 28.49 -20.45
N VAL A 58 8.06 27.41 -20.85
CA VAL A 58 8.68 26.07 -20.86
C VAL A 58 9.83 25.99 -21.85
N GLU A 59 9.72 26.65 -23.01
CA GLU A 59 10.70 26.60 -24.09
C GLU A 59 12.00 27.33 -23.73
N GLU A 60 11.90 28.37 -22.89
CA GLU A 60 13.04 29.21 -22.49
C GLU A 60 13.65 28.79 -21.14
N ALA A 61 12.94 27.97 -20.36
CA ALA A 61 13.38 27.57 -19.03
C ALA A 61 14.67 26.74 -19.07
N SER A 62 15.58 26.95 -18.12
CA SER A 62 16.71 26.03 -17.90
C SER A 62 16.26 24.76 -17.18
N ASN A 63 17.07 23.70 -17.20
CA ASN A 63 16.78 22.49 -16.41
C ASN A 63 16.70 22.81 -14.90
N SER A 64 17.54 23.73 -14.40
CA SER A 64 17.46 24.22 -13.02
C SER A 64 16.12 24.86 -12.69
N TYR A 65 15.52 25.58 -13.65
CA TYR A 65 14.22 26.21 -13.48
C TYR A 65 13.12 25.14 -13.39
N VAL A 66 13.11 24.18 -14.31
CA VAL A 66 12.17 23.04 -14.29
C VAL A 66 12.27 22.28 -12.96
N MET A 67 13.49 21.97 -12.51
CA MET A 67 13.72 21.29 -11.24
C MET A 67 13.32 22.13 -10.03
N SER A 68 13.55 23.45 -10.05
CA SER A 68 13.09 24.34 -8.98
C SER A 68 11.56 24.32 -8.82
N VAL A 69 10.82 24.27 -9.94
CA VAL A 69 9.36 24.13 -9.91
C VAL A 69 8.97 22.78 -9.30
N ILE A 70 9.57 21.68 -9.75
CA ILE A 70 9.31 20.33 -9.22
C ILE A 70 9.50 20.27 -7.70
N ILE A 71 10.64 20.77 -7.19
CA ILE A 71 10.98 20.71 -5.77
C ILE A 71 9.97 21.50 -4.93
N MET A 72 9.54 22.67 -5.41
CA MET A 72 8.51 23.46 -4.72
C MET A 72 7.14 22.76 -4.74
N LEU A 73 6.77 22.10 -5.85
CA LEU A 73 5.53 21.33 -5.92
C LEU A 73 5.55 20.14 -4.97
N ASN A 74 6.65 19.38 -4.94
CA ASN A 74 6.85 18.26 -4.01
C ASN A 74 6.79 18.73 -2.55
N ALA A 75 7.41 19.87 -2.22
CA ALA A 75 7.34 20.46 -0.89
C ALA A 75 5.90 20.79 -0.48
N LYS A 76 5.11 21.37 -1.38
CA LYS A 76 3.69 21.66 -1.10
C LYS A 76 2.87 20.39 -0.88
N PHE A 77 3.10 19.33 -1.66
CA PHE A 77 2.46 18.03 -1.42
C PHE A 77 2.81 17.48 -0.04
N ARG A 78 4.10 17.55 0.34
CA ARG A 78 4.60 17.09 1.64
C ARG A 78 3.95 17.84 2.82
N GLU A 79 3.82 19.16 2.71
CA GLU A 79 3.18 20.02 3.72
C GLU A 79 1.64 20.06 3.61
N ARG A 80 1.04 19.24 2.72
CA ARG A 80 -0.41 19.17 2.47
C ARG A 80 -1.04 20.51 2.07
N ILE A 81 -0.28 21.36 1.38
CA ILE A 81 -0.72 22.64 0.84
C ILE A 81 -1.40 22.41 -0.53
N PRO A 82 -2.54 23.06 -0.83
CA PRO A 82 -3.21 22.89 -2.13
C PRO A 82 -2.32 23.30 -3.32
N VAL A 83 -1.77 22.30 -4.04
CA VAL A 83 -0.85 22.50 -5.18
C VAL A 83 -1.58 23.04 -6.41
N TRP A 84 -2.69 22.38 -6.78
CA TRP A 84 -3.33 22.58 -8.07
C TRP A 84 -3.90 23.98 -8.27
N ARG A 85 -4.24 24.71 -7.20
CA ARG A 85 -4.70 26.10 -7.26
C ARG A 85 -3.66 27.04 -7.89
N CYS A 86 -2.38 26.83 -7.60
CA CYS A 86 -1.30 27.63 -8.18
C CYS A 86 -1.15 27.36 -9.68
N ILE A 87 -1.29 26.11 -10.09
CA ILE A 87 -1.11 25.71 -11.49
C ILE A 87 -2.26 26.18 -12.37
N SER A 88 -3.49 26.22 -11.83
CA SER A 88 -4.70 26.63 -12.55
C SER A 88 -4.66 28.05 -13.13
N GLU A 89 -3.84 28.95 -12.57
CA GLU A 89 -3.72 30.33 -13.07
C GLU A 89 -3.08 30.41 -14.47
N ARG A 90 -2.22 29.43 -14.83
CA ARG A 90 -1.55 29.31 -16.15
C ARG A 90 -1.57 27.86 -16.62
N SER A 91 -2.77 27.30 -16.79
CA SER A 91 -2.96 25.89 -17.12
C SER A 91 -2.43 25.48 -18.50
N ASP A 92 -2.23 26.42 -19.41
CA ASP A 92 -1.70 26.23 -20.76
C ASP A 92 -0.24 25.76 -20.79
N GLN A 93 0.57 26.19 -19.80
CA GLN A 93 1.99 25.83 -19.71
C GLN A 93 2.20 24.40 -19.17
N PHE A 94 1.23 23.87 -18.42
CA PHE A 94 1.40 22.61 -17.70
C PHE A 94 1.59 21.38 -18.60
N PRO A 95 0.86 21.18 -19.73
CA PRO A 95 1.10 20.05 -20.61
C PRO A 95 2.52 20.01 -21.18
N VAL A 96 3.06 21.17 -21.60
CA VAL A 96 4.42 21.28 -22.15
C VAL A 96 5.46 21.06 -21.06
N PHE A 97 5.23 21.62 -19.87
CA PHE A 97 6.05 21.37 -18.67
C PHE A 97 6.11 19.88 -18.33
N PHE A 98 4.97 19.21 -18.27
CA PHE A 98 4.87 17.80 -17.93
C PHE A 98 5.63 16.94 -18.94
N ARG A 99 5.49 17.21 -20.25
CA ARG A 99 6.27 16.52 -21.29
C ARG A 99 7.77 16.70 -21.11
N ARG A 100 8.23 17.92 -20.83
CA ARG A 100 9.64 18.20 -20.59
C ARG A 100 10.18 17.38 -19.41
N ILE A 101 9.39 17.21 -18.36
CA ILE A 101 9.74 16.36 -17.20
C ILE A 101 9.90 14.89 -17.60
N LEU A 102 9.00 14.36 -18.43
CA LEU A 102 9.09 12.99 -18.92
C LEU A 102 10.37 12.76 -19.75
N HIS A 103 10.77 13.72 -20.58
CA HIS A 103 12.03 13.64 -21.31
C HIS A 103 13.25 13.70 -20.36
N LEU A 104 13.22 14.60 -19.36
CA LEU A 104 14.31 14.75 -18.41
C LEU A 104 14.56 13.49 -17.59
N VAL A 105 13.52 12.82 -17.09
CA VAL A 105 13.71 11.62 -16.26
C VAL A 105 14.29 10.43 -17.03
N LEU A 106 14.12 10.40 -18.36
CA LEU A 106 14.71 9.37 -19.23
C LEU A 106 16.14 9.72 -19.68
N ASN A 107 16.58 10.98 -19.57
CA ASN A 107 17.88 11.42 -20.02
C ASN A 107 18.92 11.30 -18.89
N THR A 108 19.87 10.35 -19.02
CA THR A 108 20.90 10.06 -18.02
C THR A 108 22.02 11.10 -17.95
N GLU A 109 22.21 11.93 -18.98
CA GLU A 109 23.30 12.90 -19.06
C GLU A 109 22.93 14.27 -18.49
N GLN A 110 21.64 14.62 -18.51
CA GLN A 110 21.17 15.96 -18.18
C GLN A 110 20.81 16.17 -16.71
N VAL A 111 20.50 15.09 -15.98
CA VAL A 111 20.06 15.13 -14.59
C VAL A 111 20.64 13.95 -13.80
N THR A 112 21.00 14.22 -12.55
CA THR A 112 21.53 13.23 -11.59
C THR A 112 20.43 12.27 -11.10
N LEU A 113 20.81 11.13 -10.51
CA LEU A 113 19.86 10.19 -9.88
C LEU A 113 19.03 10.84 -8.76
N LEU A 114 19.63 11.79 -8.02
CA LEU A 114 18.93 12.58 -7.01
C LEU A 114 17.83 13.44 -7.65
N GLU A 115 18.14 14.18 -8.72
CA GLU A 115 17.15 14.99 -9.46
C GLU A 115 16.05 14.12 -10.09
N ARG A 116 16.43 12.96 -10.64
CA ARG A 116 15.47 12.00 -11.19
C ARG A 116 14.54 11.46 -10.12
N SER A 117 15.01 11.25 -8.89
CA SER A 117 14.17 10.82 -7.76
C SER A 117 13.13 11.88 -7.37
N GLU A 118 13.48 13.16 -7.43
CA GLU A 118 12.52 14.26 -7.24
C GLU A 118 11.49 14.33 -8.38
N ILE A 119 11.90 14.07 -9.62
CA ILE A 119 10.98 13.95 -10.75
C ILE A 119 10.00 12.79 -10.53
N ILE A 120 10.49 11.59 -10.16
CA ILE A 120 9.63 10.44 -9.87
C ILE A 120 8.65 10.75 -8.74
N THR A 121 9.11 11.43 -7.68
CA THR A 121 8.24 11.89 -6.58
C THR A 121 7.12 12.82 -7.08
N PHE A 122 7.43 13.72 -8.01
CA PHE A 122 6.43 14.58 -8.64
C PHE A 122 5.44 13.80 -9.50
N LEU A 123 5.92 12.83 -10.29
CA LEU A 123 5.05 11.94 -11.08
C LEU A 123 4.10 11.14 -10.17
N ILE A 124 4.59 10.61 -9.06
CA ILE A 124 3.79 9.94 -8.02
C ILE A 124 2.67 10.86 -7.53
N ASN A 125 2.99 12.11 -7.20
CA ASN A 125 2.01 13.10 -6.74
C ASN A 125 0.97 13.43 -7.82
N CYS A 126 1.39 13.49 -9.08
CA CYS A 126 0.49 13.72 -10.22
C CYS A 126 -0.50 12.56 -10.40
N PHE A 127 -0.01 11.31 -10.41
CA PHE A 127 -0.85 10.13 -10.57
C PHE A 127 -1.80 9.91 -9.39
N ASN A 128 -1.37 10.22 -8.18
CA ASN A 128 -2.25 10.21 -7.01
C ASN A 128 -3.31 11.34 -7.01
N SER A 129 -3.13 12.38 -7.83
CA SER A 129 -4.05 13.52 -7.90
C SER A 129 -5.02 13.46 -9.08
N VAL A 130 -5.07 12.36 -9.84
CA VAL A 130 -5.87 12.23 -11.07
C VAL A 130 -7.36 12.55 -10.85
N ALA A 131 -7.92 12.24 -9.68
CA ALA A 131 -9.31 12.57 -9.36
C ALA A 131 -9.55 14.06 -9.02
N SER A 132 -8.51 14.82 -8.68
CA SER A 132 -8.61 16.25 -8.32
C SER A 132 -8.44 17.19 -9.52
N PHE A 133 -8.04 16.70 -10.70
CA PHE A 133 -7.73 17.57 -11.84
C PHE A 133 -8.34 17.09 -13.16
N PHE A 134 -9.12 17.99 -13.77
CA PHE A 134 -9.56 17.99 -15.17
C PHE A 134 -8.37 18.29 -16.12
N SER A 135 -7.31 17.47 -16.15
CA SER A 135 -6.35 17.49 -17.26
C SER A 135 -6.49 16.19 -18.03
N PRO A 136 -7.08 16.25 -19.23
CA PRO A 136 -6.93 15.21 -20.22
C PRO A 136 -5.46 14.87 -20.50
N ALA A 137 -4.49 15.72 -20.17
CA ALA A 137 -3.07 15.48 -20.43
C ALA A 137 -2.48 14.39 -19.53
N ALA A 138 -2.54 14.53 -18.19
CA ALA A 138 -2.02 13.51 -17.26
C ALA A 138 -2.73 12.15 -17.45
N LEU A 139 -4.05 12.21 -17.67
CA LEU A 139 -4.81 11.04 -18.09
C LEU A 139 -4.36 10.54 -19.45
N SER A 140 -4.07 11.36 -20.48
CA SER A 140 -3.58 10.87 -21.78
C SER A 140 -2.22 10.16 -21.74
N PHE A 141 -1.35 10.48 -20.77
CA PHE A 141 -0.07 9.78 -20.59
C PHE A 141 -0.22 8.38 -19.98
N ILE A 142 -1.33 8.13 -19.27
CA ILE A 142 -1.70 6.81 -18.71
C ILE A 142 -2.72 6.09 -19.59
N SER A 143 -3.61 6.87 -20.19
CA SER A 143 -4.81 6.44 -20.87
C SER A 143 -4.42 5.94 -22.25
N TYR A 144 -4.26 4.62 -22.27
CA TYR A 144 -4.39 3.78 -23.45
C TYR A 144 -3.37 4.02 -24.55
N LYS A 145 -2.10 3.66 -24.32
CA LYS A 145 -1.17 3.33 -25.42
C LYS A 145 -0.22 2.21 -25.00
N CYS A 146 -0.73 0.96 -24.92
CA CYS A 146 0.14 -0.22 -24.84
C CYS A 146 1.22 -0.12 -25.91
N ALA A 147 2.47 -0.34 -25.51
CA ALA A 147 3.62 -0.26 -26.41
C ALA A 147 3.40 -1.16 -27.63
N GLU A 148 3.38 -0.54 -28.80
CA GLU A 148 3.74 -1.21 -30.04
C GLU A 148 5.25 -1.13 -30.15
N VAL A 149 5.93 -2.28 -30.14
CA VAL A 149 7.19 -2.42 -30.86
C VAL A 149 6.94 -3.50 -31.90
N ALA A 150 6.44 -3.06 -33.05
CA ALA A 150 6.42 -3.81 -34.29
C ALA A 150 6.86 -2.83 -35.38
N GLY A 151 7.99 -3.15 -36.02
CA GLY A 151 8.55 -2.34 -37.08
C GLY A 151 7.51 -2.03 -38.16
N SER A 152 7.38 -0.74 -38.46
CA SER A 152 6.80 -0.30 -39.72
C SER A 152 7.58 0.91 -40.24
N GLY A 153 8.68 0.58 -40.93
CA GLY A 153 9.22 1.34 -42.05
C GLY A 153 9.68 2.77 -41.82
N PHE A 154 10.94 2.95 -41.43
CA PHE A 154 11.80 3.94 -42.07
C PHE A 154 13.15 3.30 -42.35
N GLY A 155 13.41 3.04 -43.63
CA GLY A 155 14.75 2.76 -44.09
C GLY A 155 15.63 3.99 -43.90
N GLU A 156 16.90 3.72 -43.63
CA GLU A 156 18.03 4.64 -43.78
C GLU A 156 18.07 5.85 -42.84
N LYS A 157 18.71 5.67 -41.67
CA LYS A 157 20.06 6.21 -41.36
C LYS A 157 20.31 6.29 -39.84
N GLY A 158 21.19 5.40 -39.37
CA GLY A 158 22.23 5.69 -38.38
C GLY A 158 21.80 6.05 -36.95
N GLY A 159 21.60 5.02 -36.13
CA GLY A 159 21.58 5.12 -34.66
C GLY A 159 21.18 3.77 -34.05
N ASP A 160 22.16 3.07 -33.45
CA ASP A 160 22.08 1.80 -32.71
C ASP A 160 20.79 0.96 -32.85
N GLU A 161 20.82 0.04 -33.81
CA GLU A 161 19.75 -0.91 -34.17
C GLU A 161 19.61 -2.09 -33.17
N ASN A 162 19.73 -1.87 -31.85
CA ASN A 162 19.60 -2.93 -30.83
C ASN A 162 18.28 -2.87 -30.01
N SER A 163 17.29 -2.08 -30.42
CA SER A 163 16.06 -1.91 -29.66
C SER A 163 14.96 -2.92 -30.02
N PHE A 164 15.01 -4.07 -29.35
CA PHE A 164 13.89 -4.86 -28.81
C PHE A 164 12.67 -5.14 -29.70
N THR A 165 12.66 -6.29 -30.36
CA THR A 165 11.42 -6.90 -30.86
C THR A 165 10.81 -7.81 -29.79
N TYR A 166 9.99 -7.30 -28.85
CA TYR A 166 8.89 -8.09 -28.26
C TYR A 166 7.82 -7.29 -27.50
N ASN A 167 6.59 -7.36 -28.01
CA ASN A 167 5.31 -7.27 -27.27
C ASN A 167 4.09 -7.69 -28.13
N VAL A 168 4.31 -8.14 -29.37
CA VAL A 168 3.22 -8.47 -30.31
C VAL A 168 2.46 -9.73 -29.87
N ILE A 169 3.17 -10.79 -29.49
CA ILE A 169 2.53 -12.08 -29.16
C ILE A 169 1.74 -11.98 -27.85
N GLN A 170 2.29 -11.33 -26.81
CA GLN A 170 1.56 -11.09 -25.56
C GLN A 170 0.35 -10.16 -25.76
N ARG A 171 0.48 -9.15 -26.63
CA ARG A 171 -0.65 -8.30 -27.05
C ARG A 171 -1.73 -9.12 -27.77
N GLU A 172 -1.35 -10.03 -28.64
CA GLU A 172 -2.29 -10.94 -29.31
C GLU A 172 -3.00 -11.87 -28.31
N ASP A 173 -2.30 -12.39 -27.30
CA ASP A 173 -2.91 -13.17 -26.21
C ASP A 173 -3.96 -12.35 -25.45
N LEU A 174 -3.66 -11.08 -25.14
CA LEU A 174 -4.62 -10.17 -24.50
C LEU A 174 -5.84 -9.91 -25.39
N PHE A 175 -5.64 -9.76 -26.70
CA PHE A 175 -6.74 -9.60 -27.65
C PHE A 175 -7.58 -10.87 -27.83
N GLN A 176 -6.98 -12.05 -27.71
CA GLN A 176 -7.70 -13.31 -27.71
C GLN A 176 -8.52 -13.47 -26.42
N ALA A 177 -7.94 -13.12 -25.28
CA ALA A 177 -8.63 -13.12 -23.98
C ALA A 177 -9.79 -12.12 -23.96
N ASN A 178 -9.61 -10.93 -24.56
CA ASN A 178 -10.65 -9.92 -24.65
C ASN A 178 -10.74 -9.27 -26.04
N PRO A 179 -11.62 -9.77 -26.93
CA PRO A 179 -11.79 -9.24 -28.29
C PRO A 179 -12.22 -7.77 -28.37
N LYS A 180 -12.78 -7.19 -27.29
CA LYS A 180 -13.14 -5.77 -27.25
C LYS A 180 -11.87 -4.90 -27.29
N LEU A 181 -10.79 -5.31 -26.64
CA LEU A 181 -9.51 -4.59 -26.65
C LEU A 181 -8.96 -4.43 -28.07
N ARG A 182 -9.10 -5.45 -28.93
CA ARG A 182 -8.68 -5.38 -30.34
C ARG A 182 -9.44 -4.30 -31.11
N LYS A 183 -10.75 -4.17 -30.88
CA LYS A 183 -11.58 -3.14 -31.55
C LYS A 183 -11.14 -1.73 -31.14
N ILE A 184 -10.89 -1.53 -29.85
CA ILE A 184 -10.44 -0.24 -29.32
C ILE A 184 -9.03 0.08 -29.85
N TRP A 185 -8.12 -0.90 -29.86
CA TRP A 185 -6.78 -0.79 -30.45
C TRP A 185 -6.82 -0.31 -31.90
N ASN A 186 -7.59 -0.99 -32.76
CA ASN A 186 -7.69 -0.63 -34.18
C ASN A 186 -8.22 0.80 -34.39
N LYS A 187 -9.17 1.24 -33.55
CA LYS A 187 -9.67 2.62 -33.58
C LYS A 187 -8.56 3.62 -33.26
N PHE A 188 -7.74 3.33 -32.24
CA PHE A 188 -6.61 4.19 -31.89
C PHE A 188 -5.53 4.24 -32.96
N GLU A 189 -5.24 3.11 -33.61
CA GLU A 189 -4.28 3.08 -34.72
C GLU A 189 -4.77 3.88 -35.92
N THR A 190 -6.07 3.79 -36.23
CA THR A 190 -6.68 4.61 -37.29
C THR A 190 -6.55 6.10 -36.98
N VAL A 191 -6.80 6.50 -35.72
CA VAL A 191 -6.64 7.89 -35.28
C VAL A 191 -5.17 8.32 -35.30
N ALA A 192 -4.25 7.48 -34.84
CA ALA A 192 -2.81 7.78 -34.85
C ALA A 192 -2.27 7.95 -36.28
N ALA A 193 -2.71 7.12 -37.23
CA ALA A 193 -2.30 7.21 -38.63
C ALA A 193 -2.71 8.54 -39.28
N SER A 194 -3.80 9.17 -38.82
CA SER A 194 -4.32 10.43 -39.35
C SER A 194 -3.60 11.70 -38.85
N LYS A 195 -2.66 11.57 -37.90
CA LYS A 195 -1.94 12.69 -37.28
C LYS A 195 -0.75 13.18 -38.13
N SER A 196 -0.25 14.39 -37.84
CA SER A 196 1.00 14.89 -38.45
C SER A 196 2.23 14.10 -37.99
N ASP A 197 3.37 14.28 -38.65
CA ASP A 197 4.59 13.54 -38.29
C ASP A 197 5.12 13.95 -36.91
N ASP A 198 5.13 15.25 -36.58
CA ASP A 198 5.48 15.75 -35.24
C ASP A 198 4.54 15.18 -34.15
N GLU A 199 3.24 15.08 -34.45
CA GLU A 199 2.27 14.50 -33.53
C GLU A 199 2.44 12.98 -33.37
N LYS A 200 2.88 12.27 -34.41
CA LYS A 200 3.18 10.83 -34.35
C LYS A 200 4.43 10.55 -33.53
N GLU A 201 5.48 11.35 -33.69
CA GLU A 201 6.70 11.24 -32.88
C GLU A 201 6.38 11.45 -31.41
N LEU A 202 5.66 12.54 -31.11
CA LEU A 202 5.19 12.82 -29.76
C LEU A 202 4.33 11.70 -29.20
N LEU A 203 3.36 11.20 -29.97
CA LEU A 203 2.53 10.07 -29.55
C LEU A 203 3.38 8.85 -29.23
N THR A 204 4.40 8.55 -30.05
CA THR A 204 5.29 7.39 -29.91
C THR A 204 6.11 7.48 -28.63
N PHE A 205 6.66 8.66 -28.34
CA PHE A 205 7.31 8.95 -27.06
C PHE A 205 6.35 8.69 -25.88
N GLU A 206 5.14 9.22 -25.94
CA GLU A 206 4.12 9.03 -24.90
C GLU A 206 3.77 7.54 -24.70
N ARG A 207 3.70 6.72 -25.78
CA ARG A 207 3.43 5.27 -25.69
C ARG A 207 4.57 4.48 -25.04
N THR A 208 5.80 4.92 -25.27
CA THR A 208 7.01 4.16 -24.92
C THR A 208 7.63 4.62 -23.60
N PHE A 209 7.20 5.78 -23.06
CA PHE A 209 7.73 6.35 -21.83
C PHE A 209 7.80 5.34 -20.67
N MET A 210 6.69 4.68 -20.32
CA MET A 210 6.67 3.74 -19.20
C MET A 210 7.58 2.53 -19.44
N TRP A 211 7.65 2.04 -20.68
CA TRP A 211 8.56 0.95 -21.04
C TRP A 211 10.01 1.37 -20.89
N ASN A 212 10.37 2.55 -21.38
CA ASN A 212 11.73 3.09 -21.29
C ASN A 212 12.12 3.33 -19.83
N LEU A 213 11.20 3.82 -19.00
CA LEU A 213 11.42 3.97 -17.56
C LEU A 213 11.69 2.61 -16.87
N LEU A 214 10.93 1.57 -17.23
CA LEU A 214 11.17 0.20 -16.74
C LEU A 214 12.53 -0.36 -17.20
N GLN A 215 13.00 -0.05 -18.42
CA GLN A 215 14.34 -0.47 -18.85
C GLN A 215 15.43 0.29 -18.09
N ILE A 216 15.28 1.59 -17.85
CA ILE A 216 16.26 2.33 -17.05
C ILE A 216 16.30 1.81 -15.60
N PHE A 217 15.14 1.46 -15.04
CA PHE A 217 15.10 0.81 -13.73
C PHE A 217 15.95 -0.47 -13.72
N LYS A 218 15.81 -1.34 -14.72
CA LYS A 218 16.59 -2.58 -14.79
C LYS A 218 18.08 -2.31 -14.96
N GLN A 219 18.44 -1.33 -15.78
CA GLN A 219 19.84 -0.96 -15.97
C GLN A 219 20.45 -0.52 -14.63
N ILE A 220 19.79 0.38 -13.91
CA ILE A 220 20.29 0.85 -12.60
C ILE A 220 20.33 -0.29 -11.58
N LEU A 221 19.34 -1.20 -11.59
CA LEU A 221 19.36 -2.37 -10.73
C LEU A 221 20.58 -3.27 -11.01
N ALA A 222 20.87 -3.53 -12.29
CA ALA A 222 22.04 -4.28 -12.71
C ALA A 222 23.34 -3.55 -12.32
N ASP A 223 23.38 -2.22 -12.46
CA ASP A 223 24.54 -1.42 -12.06
C ASP A 223 24.76 -1.49 -10.53
N VAL A 224 23.69 -1.51 -9.72
CA VAL A 224 23.76 -1.67 -8.24
C VAL A 224 24.26 -3.07 -7.85
N ASP A 225 23.85 -4.10 -8.58
CA ASP A 225 24.26 -5.49 -8.31
C ASP A 225 25.72 -5.77 -8.72
N ASP A 226 26.28 -4.96 -9.62
CA ASP A 226 27.68 -5.06 -10.03
C ASP A 226 28.59 -4.31 -9.04
N GLU A 227 29.29 -5.06 -8.19
CA GLU A 227 30.25 -4.54 -7.20
C GLU A 227 31.37 -3.66 -7.81
N SER A 228 31.60 -3.73 -9.13
CA SER A 228 32.58 -2.88 -9.81
C SER A 228 32.09 -1.47 -10.11
N ASN A 229 30.77 -1.24 -10.03
CA ASN A 229 30.16 0.07 -10.22
C ASN A 229 30.00 0.79 -8.87
N GLU A 230 30.41 2.05 -8.81
CA GLU A 230 30.10 2.93 -7.68
C GLU A 230 28.66 3.48 -7.80
N VAL A 231 27.66 2.62 -7.72
CA VAL A 231 26.29 3.10 -7.55
C VAL A 231 26.06 3.44 -6.09
N GLY A 232 26.20 4.73 -5.78
CA GLY A 232 25.93 5.25 -4.45
C GLY A 232 24.48 5.01 -4.00
N ILE A 233 24.19 5.39 -2.75
CA ILE A 233 22.86 5.29 -2.12
C ILE A 233 21.74 5.91 -2.99
N ASP A 234 22.07 6.92 -3.80
CA ASP A 234 21.14 7.56 -4.73
C ASP A 234 20.51 6.60 -5.76
N GLY A 235 21.23 5.55 -6.18
CA GLY A 235 20.68 4.52 -7.06
C GLY A 235 19.61 3.68 -6.36
N ILE A 236 19.87 3.27 -5.11
CA ILE A 236 18.90 2.54 -4.28
C ILE A 236 17.66 3.40 -4.05
N HIS A 237 17.82 4.67 -3.64
CA HIS A 237 16.70 5.59 -3.45
C HIS A 237 15.89 5.81 -4.73
N PHE A 238 16.56 5.91 -5.89
CA PHE A 238 15.86 6.03 -7.18
C PHE A 238 15.03 4.77 -7.49
N LEU A 239 15.57 3.57 -7.24
CA LEU A 239 14.86 2.31 -7.41
C LEU A 239 13.65 2.22 -6.47
N GLU A 240 13.80 2.58 -5.19
CA GLU A 240 12.71 2.61 -4.21
C GLU A 240 11.59 3.58 -4.63
N ARG A 241 11.95 4.77 -5.13
CA ARG A 241 10.99 5.74 -5.67
C ARG A 241 10.28 5.21 -6.93
N CYS A 242 11.00 4.53 -7.81
CA CYS A 242 10.38 3.88 -8.98
C CYS A 242 9.42 2.77 -8.56
N LEU A 243 9.79 1.93 -7.59
CA LEU A 243 8.89 0.90 -7.05
C LEU A 243 7.65 1.53 -6.44
N GLN A 244 7.78 2.64 -5.70
CA GLN A 244 6.64 3.39 -5.17
C GLN A 244 5.70 3.86 -6.29
N LEU A 245 6.26 4.37 -7.39
CA LEU A 245 5.47 4.75 -8.57
C LEU A 245 4.75 3.54 -9.17
N PHE A 246 5.44 2.42 -9.37
CA PHE A 246 4.84 1.21 -9.96
C PHE A 246 3.73 0.63 -9.07
N ILE A 247 3.91 0.65 -7.75
CA ILE A 247 2.88 0.23 -6.79
C ILE A 247 1.64 1.12 -6.92
N ASP A 248 1.81 2.45 -6.92
CA ASP A 248 0.69 3.39 -7.03
C ASP A 248 -0.07 3.21 -8.35
N LEU A 249 0.65 2.99 -9.45
CA LEU A 249 0.05 2.73 -10.77
C LEU A 249 -0.72 1.39 -10.79
N GLU A 250 -0.21 0.36 -10.14
CA GLU A 250 -0.89 -0.94 -10.04
C GLU A 250 -2.07 -0.93 -9.06
N ALA A 251 -2.04 -0.03 -8.08
CA ALA A 251 -3.03 0.08 -7.00
C ALA A 251 -4.22 1.01 -7.34
N LEU A 252 -4.26 1.55 -8.55
CA LEU A 252 -5.32 2.42 -9.06
C LEU A 252 -5.88 1.85 -10.38
N LEU A 253 -7.19 1.63 -10.46
CA LEU A 253 -7.79 0.90 -11.58
C LEU A 253 -7.58 1.58 -12.95
N THR A 254 -7.60 2.92 -12.98
CA THR A 254 -7.45 3.70 -14.21
C THR A 254 -6.07 3.54 -14.84
N THR A 255 -5.02 3.44 -14.02
CA THR A 255 -3.63 3.22 -14.44
C THR A 255 -3.33 1.73 -14.67
N ARG A 256 -3.81 0.88 -13.77
CA ARG A 256 -3.58 -0.57 -13.76
C ARG A 256 -3.99 -1.25 -15.05
N ARG A 257 -5.14 -0.87 -15.61
CA ARG A 257 -5.78 -1.42 -16.84
C ARG A 257 -4.81 -1.81 -17.94
N PHE A 258 -3.78 -0.99 -18.17
CA PHE A 258 -2.76 -1.21 -19.19
C PHE A 258 -1.37 -1.37 -18.60
N PHE A 259 -1.07 -0.69 -17.50
CA PHE A 259 0.24 -0.77 -16.88
C PHE A 259 0.55 -2.19 -16.39
N ASN A 260 -0.43 -2.94 -15.88
CA ASN A 260 -0.21 -4.32 -15.40
C ASN A 260 0.34 -5.22 -16.52
N ALA A 261 -0.19 -5.11 -17.74
CA ALA A 261 0.32 -5.85 -18.89
C ALA A 261 1.77 -5.48 -19.22
N ILE A 262 2.10 -4.18 -19.19
CA ILE A 262 3.45 -3.67 -19.46
C ILE A 262 4.42 -4.15 -18.36
N LEU A 263 3.99 -4.13 -17.10
CA LEU A 263 4.77 -4.58 -15.95
C LEU A 263 5.13 -6.07 -16.08
N HIS A 264 4.15 -6.93 -16.39
CA HIS A 264 4.41 -8.36 -16.63
C HIS A 264 5.31 -8.58 -17.84
N ALA A 265 5.06 -7.88 -18.96
CA ALA A 265 5.89 -7.98 -20.16
C ALA A 265 7.36 -7.58 -19.90
N SER A 266 7.58 -6.62 -19.01
CA SER A 266 8.91 -6.17 -18.65
C SER A 266 9.69 -7.20 -17.83
N ASN A 267 9.05 -8.19 -17.20
CA ASN A 267 9.69 -9.13 -16.27
C ASN A 267 10.47 -8.44 -15.13
N ILE A 268 10.12 -7.20 -14.76
CA ILE A 268 10.83 -6.44 -13.71
C ILE A 268 10.83 -7.16 -12.36
N LEU A 269 9.75 -7.88 -12.02
CA LEU A 269 9.66 -8.66 -10.79
C LEU A 269 10.69 -9.81 -10.75
N VAL A 270 11.02 -10.39 -11.89
CA VAL A 270 12.06 -11.43 -12.00
C VAL A 270 13.43 -10.81 -11.71
N ASN A 271 13.72 -9.66 -12.33
CA ASN A 271 14.96 -8.91 -12.12
C ASN A 271 15.11 -8.51 -10.64
N CYS A 272 14.05 -7.96 -10.03
CA CYS A 272 14.06 -7.61 -8.61
C CYS A 272 14.30 -8.85 -7.73
N THR A 273 13.62 -9.96 -8.02
CA THR A 273 13.71 -11.21 -7.23
C THR A 273 15.13 -11.80 -7.22
N LEU A 274 15.87 -11.62 -8.32
CA LEU A 274 17.22 -12.15 -8.48
C LEU A 274 18.33 -11.20 -8.05
N SER A 275 17.99 -9.93 -7.79
CA SER A 275 18.94 -8.93 -7.34
C SER A 275 19.51 -9.26 -5.96
N SER A 276 20.79 -8.94 -5.76
CA SER A 276 21.47 -9.06 -4.46
C SER A 276 20.85 -8.13 -3.41
N LEU A 277 20.20 -7.05 -3.85
CA LEU A 277 19.58 -6.06 -2.98
C LEU A 277 18.44 -6.65 -2.13
N ILE A 278 17.75 -7.70 -2.58
CA ILE A 278 16.67 -8.33 -1.80
C ILE A 278 17.16 -8.93 -0.49
N THR A 279 18.39 -9.44 -0.45
CA THR A 279 18.97 -10.09 0.74
C THR A 279 19.89 -9.17 1.54
N ALA A 280 20.31 -8.06 0.94
CA ALA A 280 21.15 -7.07 1.60
C ALA A 280 20.39 -6.28 2.67
N GLU A 281 21.07 -5.96 3.78
CA GLU A 281 20.48 -5.14 4.87
C GLU A 281 20.07 -3.75 4.39
N VAL A 282 20.91 -3.12 3.57
CA VAL A 282 20.63 -1.83 2.90
C VAL A 282 19.44 -1.88 1.93
N GLY A 283 19.05 -3.06 1.46
CA GLY A 283 17.92 -3.26 0.55
C GLY A 283 16.63 -3.73 1.25
N SER A 284 16.56 -3.64 2.57
CA SER A 284 15.37 -4.05 3.34
C SER A 284 14.08 -3.37 2.85
N LEU A 285 14.11 -2.06 2.64
CA LEU A 285 12.97 -1.29 2.13
C LEU A 285 12.65 -1.67 0.68
N PHE A 286 13.67 -1.82 -0.18
CA PHE A 286 13.50 -2.34 -1.54
C PHE A 286 12.77 -3.69 -1.56
N CYS A 287 13.17 -4.64 -0.72
CA CYS A 287 12.52 -5.95 -0.59
C CYS A 287 11.04 -5.85 -0.17
N GLN A 288 10.73 -4.96 0.79
CA GLN A 288 9.35 -4.70 1.22
C GLN A 288 8.52 -4.12 0.06
N LEU A 289 9.06 -3.15 -0.68
CA LEU A 289 8.39 -2.54 -1.84
C LEU A 289 8.20 -3.53 -3.00
N VAL A 290 9.19 -4.37 -3.30
CA VAL A 290 9.05 -5.46 -4.29
C VAL A 290 7.95 -6.44 -3.88
N THR A 291 7.85 -6.75 -2.59
CA THR A 291 6.78 -7.61 -2.06
C THR A 291 5.40 -6.98 -2.26
N MET A 292 5.26 -5.68 -2.00
CA MET A 292 4.02 -4.94 -2.28
C MET A 292 3.69 -4.88 -3.78
N LEU A 293 4.68 -4.67 -4.65
CA LEU A 293 4.49 -4.67 -6.10
C LEU A 293 4.09 -6.07 -6.60
N LYS A 294 4.70 -7.14 -6.06
CA LYS A 294 4.33 -8.52 -6.36
C LYS A 294 2.87 -8.79 -5.97
N PHE A 295 2.43 -8.28 -4.82
CA PHE A 295 1.04 -8.35 -4.37
C PHE A 295 0.09 -7.68 -5.37
N TYR A 296 0.31 -6.41 -5.70
CA TYR A 296 -0.59 -5.69 -6.61
C TYR A 296 -0.53 -6.22 -8.05
N SER A 297 0.63 -6.61 -8.58
CA SER A 297 0.74 -7.18 -9.94
C SER A 297 -0.11 -8.45 -10.16
N ARG A 298 -0.47 -9.15 -9.09
CA ARG A 298 -1.29 -10.37 -9.12
C ARG A 298 -2.60 -10.22 -8.38
N PHE A 299 -3.03 -9.00 -8.10
CA PHE A 299 -4.25 -8.69 -7.37
C PHE A 299 -5.47 -9.32 -8.06
N GLU A 300 -6.45 -9.76 -7.27
CA GLU A 300 -7.59 -10.57 -7.71
C GLU A 300 -8.69 -9.69 -8.32
N ILE A 301 -8.38 -9.03 -9.44
CA ILE A 301 -9.27 -8.12 -10.16
C ILE A 301 -9.18 -8.36 -11.67
N ASP A 302 -10.30 -8.26 -12.37
CA ASP A 302 -10.31 -8.20 -13.83
C ASP A 302 -9.92 -6.79 -14.25
N ASP A 303 -8.76 -6.65 -14.91
CA ASP A 303 -8.22 -5.35 -15.27
C ASP A 303 -9.16 -4.56 -16.20
N VAL A 304 -10.00 -5.21 -17.01
CA VAL A 304 -10.90 -4.53 -17.96
C VAL A 304 -12.19 -4.09 -17.29
N THR A 305 -12.86 -4.99 -16.57
CA THR A 305 -14.16 -4.72 -15.94
C THR A 305 -14.02 -3.97 -14.62
N GLY A 306 -12.91 -4.17 -13.91
CA GLY A 306 -12.69 -3.68 -12.55
C GLY A 306 -13.39 -4.52 -11.47
N GLU A 307 -13.98 -5.66 -11.83
CA GLU A 307 -14.65 -6.53 -10.86
C GLU A 307 -13.65 -7.44 -10.14
N PRO A 308 -13.87 -7.76 -8.85
CA PRO A 308 -13.08 -8.75 -8.16
C PRO A 308 -13.21 -10.13 -8.83
N LEU A 309 -12.09 -10.85 -8.93
CA LEU A 309 -12.07 -12.21 -9.44
C LEU A 309 -12.49 -13.19 -8.33
N THR A 310 -13.38 -14.12 -8.66
CA THR A 310 -13.77 -15.19 -7.75
C THR A 310 -12.66 -16.23 -7.61
N HIS A 311 -12.67 -16.98 -6.50
CA HIS A 311 -11.73 -18.09 -6.28
C HIS A 311 -11.74 -19.12 -7.43
N SER A 312 -12.91 -19.38 -8.02
CA SER A 312 -13.04 -20.29 -9.16
C SER A 312 -12.33 -19.76 -10.42
N GLN A 313 -12.52 -18.48 -10.74
CA GLN A 313 -11.85 -17.83 -11.87
C GLN A 313 -10.33 -17.80 -11.67
N MET A 314 -9.88 -17.48 -10.45
CA MET A 314 -8.46 -17.50 -10.10
C MET A 314 -7.84 -18.90 -10.25
N SER A 315 -8.55 -19.93 -9.81
CA SER A 315 -8.13 -21.33 -9.96
C SER A 315 -8.05 -21.77 -11.42
N GLU A 316 -9.05 -21.39 -12.23
CA GLU A 316 -9.07 -21.67 -13.67
C GLU A 316 -7.90 -21.00 -14.40
N MET A 317 -7.62 -19.73 -14.09
CA MET A 317 -6.47 -19.01 -14.64
C MET A 317 -5.14 -19.69 -14.30
N HIS A 318 -4.97 -20.12 -13.04
CA HIS A 318 -3.80 -20.88 -12.60
C HIS A 318 -3.65 -22.20 -13.35
N TYR A 319 -4.72 -22.99 -13.42
CA TYR A 319 -4.72 -24.27 -14.12
C TYR A 319 -4.39 -24.09 -15.61
N ASN A 320 -4.91 -23.06 -16.26
CA ASN A 320 -4.57 -22.75 -17.65
C ASN A 320 -3.07 -22.47 -17.84
N HIS A 321 -2.41 -21.78 -16.90
CA HIS A 321 -0.96 -21.57 -16.96
C HIS A 321 -0.18 -22.87 -16.80
N VAL A 322 -0.53 -23.71 -15.82
CA VAL A 322 0.17 -24.98 -15.58
C VAL A 322 -0.09 -25.97 -16.73
N ILE A 323 -1.30 -26.02 -17.29
CA ILE A 323 -1.63 -26.85 -18.44
C ILE A 323 -0.84 -26.40 -19.68
N LYS A 324 -0.68 -25.09 -19.92
CA LYS A 324 0.19 -24.59 -21.01
C LYS A 324 1.63 -25.06 -20.81
N LEU A 325 2.13 -25.01 -19.58
CA LEU A 325 3.46 -25.51 -19.24
C LEU A 325 3.59 -27.03 -19.48
N GLN A 326 2.61 -27.84 -19.06
CA GLN A 326 2.60 -29.28 -19.32
C GLN A 326 2.47 -29.61 -20.82
N LYS A 327 1.73 -28.81 -21.60
CA LYS A 327 1.66 -28.93 -23.06
C LYS A 327 3.01 -28.63 -23.72
N ALA A 328 3.75 -27.63 -23.23
CA ALA A 328 5.11 -27.34 -23.68
C ALA A 328 6.04 -28.55 -23.43
N ALA A 329 5.97 -29.11 -22.21
CA ALA A 329 6.72 -30.30 -21.83
C ALA A 329 6.39 -31.50 -22.73
N PHE A 330 5.10 -31.75 -23.00
CA PHE A 330 4.68 -32.83 -23.89
C PHE A 330 5.15 -32.63 -25.33
N LYS A 331 5.13 -31.38 -25.82
CA LYS A 331 5.51 -31.04 -27.20
C LYS A 331 7.01 -31.21 -27.46
N TYR A 332 7.85 -30.71 -26.55
CA TYR A 332 9.30 -30.64 -26.77
C TYR A 332 10.11 -31.69 -26.01
N PHE A 333 9.57 -32.24 -24.92
CA PHE A 333 10.29 -33.10 -23.95
C PHE A 333 9.52 -34.39 -23.65
N ARG A 334 8.93 -34.99 -24.70
CA ARG A 334 8.05 -36.17 -24.57
C ARG A 334 8.72 -37.37 -23.91
N GLU A 335 9.99 -37.60 -24.20
CA GLU A 335 10.73 -38.77 -23.69
C GLU A 335 11.39 -38.50 -22.33
N SER A 336 11.72 -37.25 -22.01
CA SER A 336 12.47 -36.88 -20.80
C SER A 336 11.60 -36.37 -19.65
N MET A 337 10.35 -35.96 -19.90
CA MET A 337 9.46 -35.34 -18.89
C MET A 337 8.09 -36.01 -18.77
N SER A 338 7.98 -37.31 -19.07
CA SER A 338 6.72 -38.08 -18.95
C SER A 338 6.09 -37.93 -17.56
N ASP A 339 6.93 -37.92 -16.53
CA ASP A 339 6.53 -37.86 -15.13
C ASP A 339 6.14 -36.45 -14.70
N PHE A 340 6.32 -35.42 -15.53
CA PHE A 340 5.92 -34.04 -15.22
C PHE A 340 4.59 -33.67 -15.90
N TYR A 341 4.44 -33.96 -17.20
CA TYR A 341 3.25 -33.56 -17.95
C TYR A 341 2.04 -34.48 -17.73
N LEU A 342 2.22 -35.67 -17.14
CA LEU A 342 1.13 -36.59 -16.79
C LEU A 342 0.60 -36.42 -15.36
N LEU A 343 1.31 -35.67 -14.51
CA LEU A 343 0.87 -35.43 -13.14
C LEU A 343 -0.28 -34.44 -13.07
N ASN A 344 -1.04 -34.52 -11.98
CA ASN A 344 -2.03 -33.51 -11.65
C ASN A 344 -1.35 -32.17 -11.31
N VAL A 345 -2.06 -31.07 -11.55
CA VAL A 345 -1.55 -29.70 -11.34
C VAL A 345 -0.97 -29.52 -9.94
N THR A 346 -1.65 -30.01 -8.91
CA THR A 346 -1.23 -29.85 -7.50
C THR A 346 0.08 -30.54 -7.14
N ALA A 347 0.53 -31.52 -7.92
CA ALA A 347 1.83 -32.17 -7.70
C ALA A 347 2.99 -31.37 -8.29
N VAL A 348 2.73 -30.48 -9.25
CA VAL A 348 3.76 -29.79 -10.03
C VAL A 348 3.75 -28.27 -9.88
N ASP A 349 2.69 -27.68 -9.32
CA ASP A 349 2.49 -26.23 -9.28
C ASP A 349 3.19 -25.51 -8.13
N THR A 350 3.84 -26.22 -7.21
CA THR A 350 4.58 -25.57 -6.12
C THR A 350 5.92 -25.02 -6.62
N ARG A 351 6.31 -23.83 -6.13
CA ARG A 351 7.60 -23.21 -6.46
C ARG A 351 8.78 -24.18 -6.28
N LYS A 352 8.82 -24.92 -5.17
CA LYS A 352 9.87 -25.92 -4.87
C LYS A 352 9.92 -27.04 -5.92
N ALA A 353 8.77 -27.52 -6.39
CA ALA A 353 8.70 -28.56 -7.42
C ALA A 353 9.16 -28.02 -8.79
N LEU A 354 8.68 -26.84 -9.18
CA LEU A 354 9.05 -26.18 -10.45
C LEU A 354 10.55 -25.90 -10.52
N VAL A 355 11.12 -25.25 -9.50
CA VAL A 355 12.56 -24.95 -9.46
C VAL A 355 13.37 -26.23 -9.54
N LYS A 356 13.03 -27.25 -8.75
CA LYS A 356 13.73 -28.55 -8.78
C LYS A 356 13.74 -29.17 -10.17
N GLN A 357 12.60 -29.12 -10.88
CA GLN A 357 12.48 -29.67 -12.23
C GLN A 357 13.33 -28.89 -13.25
N PHE A 358 13.30 -27.57 -13.19
CA PHE A 358 13.99 -26.71 -14.15
C PHE A 358 15.50 -26.59 -13.88
N SER A 359 15.95 -26.76 -12.63
CA SER A 359 17.38 -26.74 -12.28
C SER A 359 18.20 -27.81 -12.99
N SER A 360 17.61 -28.98 -13.31
CA SER A 360 18.30 -30.05 -14.05
C SER A 360 18.38 -29.82 -15.57
N MET A 361 17.68 -28.83 -16.10
CA MET A 361 17.61 -28.56 -17.55
C MET A 361 18.74 -27.64 -18.03
N SER A 362 19.06 -27.70 -19.32
CA SER A 362 19.97 -26.76 -19.98
C SER A 362 19.26 -25.46 -20.36
N GLU A 363 20.02 -24.39 -20.59
CA GLU A 363 19.50 -23.07 -20.97
C GLU A 363 18.66 -23.11 -22.24
N SER A 364 19.13 -23.84 -23.26
CA SER A 364 18.41 -24.03 -24.53
C SER A 364 17.04 -24.69 -24.34
N GLU A 365 16.91 -25.58 -23.35
CA GLU A 365 15.67 -26.28 -23.07
C GLU A 365 14.69 -25.39 -22.30
N LEU A 366 15.21 -24.61 -21.34
CA LEU A 366 14.44 -23.61 -20.61
C LEU A 366 13.94 -22.50 -21.53
N TYR A 367 14.75 -22.08 -22.51
CA TYR A 367 14.34 -21.10 -23.51
C TYR A 367 13.10 -21.58 -24.30
N LYS A 368 13.06 -22.86 -24.72
CA LYS A 368 11.89 -23.43 -25.41
C LYS A 368 10.62 -23.38 -24.56
N PHE A 369 10.73 -23.57 -23.25
CA PHE A 369 9.60 -23.41 -22.34
C PHE A 369 9.14 -21.95 -22.27
N ALA A 370 10.08 -21.03 -22.06
CA ALA A 370 9.78 -19.60 -22.00
C ALA A 370 9.18 -19.08 -23.32
N GLU A 371 9.68 -19.54 -24.46
CA GLU A 371 9.19 -19.20 -25.80
C GLU A 371 7.75 -19.71 -25.99
N TYR A 372 7.47 -20.97 -25.65
CA TYR A 372 6.12 -21.54 -25.75
C TYR A 372 5.10 -20.84 -24.83
N LEU A 373 5.55 -20.33 -23.69
CA LEU A 373 4.74 -19.53 -22.78
C LEU A 373 4.67 -18.05 -23.18
N HIS A 374 5.28 -17.67 -24.30
CA HIS A 374 5.37 -16.30 -24.81
C HIS A 374 6.05 -15.32 -23.85
N LEU A 375 6.99 -15.80 -23.03
CA LEU A 375 7.73 -14.99 -22.05
C LEU A 375 9.03 -14.40 -22.62
N VAL A 376 9.57 -15.01 -23.67
CA VAL A 376 10.74 -14.58 -24.45
C VAL A 376 10.41 -14.56 -25.94
N PRO A 377 11.17 -13.82 -26.78
CA PRO A 377 10.96 -13.82 -28.22
C PRO A 377 11.26 -15.17 -28.89
N PRO A 378 10.62 -15.48 -30.05
CA PRO A 378 10.91 -16.71 -30.78
C PRO A 378 12.33 -16.76 -31.31
N GLN A 379 12.96 -17.95 -31.27
CA GLN A 379 14.35 -18.13 -31.71
C GLN A 379 14.57 -17.84 -33.20
N GLU A 380 13.51 -17.94 -34.02
CA GLU A 380 13.57 -17.73 -35.47
C GLU A 380 13.90 -16.28 -35.87
N PHE A 381 13.73 -15.32 -34.94
CA PHE A 381 13.94 -13.90 -35.22
C PHE A 381 15.32 -13.38 -34.82
N ASP A 382 16.09 -14.10 -33.97
CA ASP A 382 17.44 -13.66 -33.59
C ASP A 382 18.27 -14.75 -32.87
N LEU A 383 19.38 -15.20 -33.48
CA LEU A 383 20.26 -16.24 -32.90
C LEU A 383 21.15 -15.69 -31.77
N ASP A 384 21.53 -14.41 -31.80
CA ASP A 384 22.45 -13.78 -30.83
C ASP A 384 21.79 -13.44 -29.48
N VAL A 385 20.45 -13.37 -29.43
CA VAL A 385 19.68 -13.05 -28.20
C VAL A 385 19.40 -14.29 -27.35
N SER A 386 19.35 -15.48 -27.97
CA SER A 386 19.14 -16.74 -27.26
C SER A 386 20.23 -17.02 -26.20
N SER A 387 21.41 -16.42 -26.36
CA SER A 387 22.56 -16.47 -25.44
C SER A 387 22.57 -15.44 -24.31
N ASN A 388 21.62 -14.48 -24.28
CA ASN A 388 21.63 -13.39 -23.30
C ASN A 388 20.82 -13.68 -22.02
N TYR A 389 20.04 -14.75 -21.99
CA TYR A 389 19.27 -15.11 -20.80
C TYR A 389 19.98 -16.16 -19.97
N GLU A 390 20.41 -15.76 -18.78
CA GLU A 390 21.00 -16.69 -17.83
C GLU A 390 20.01 -17.76 -17.39
N LYS A 391 20.53 -18.96 -17.09
CA LYS A 391 19.74 -20.09 -16.60
C LYS A 391 18.83 -19.73 -15.42
N ASN A 392 19.34 -19.03 -14.41
CA ASN A 392 18.58 -18.66 -13.22
C ASN A 392 17.43 -17.69 -13.54
N TYR A 393 17.66 -16.79 -14.49
CA TYR A 393 16.65 -15.84 -14.97
C TYR A 393 15.48 -16.56 -15.65
N LEU A 394 15.76 -17.53 -16.54
CA LEU A 394 14.73 -18.34 -17.19
C LEU A 394 13.95 -19.20 -16.18
N ILE A 395 14.64 -19.81 -15.20
CA ILE A 395 13.99 -20.60 -14.14
C ILE A 395 13.02 -19.72 -13.36
N GLU A 396 13.45 -18.54 -12.91
CA GLU A 396 12.60 -17.64 -12.12
C GLU A 396 11.43 -17.10 -12.95
N MET A 397 11.66 -16.74 -14.20
CA MET A 397 10.61 -16.25 -15.10
C MET A 397 9.49 -17.28 -15.29
N ILE A 398 9.85 -18.53 -15.64
CA ILE A 398 8.88 -19.62 -15.82
C ILE A 398 8.20 -19.97 -14.50
N THR A 399 8.99 -20.09 -13.42
CA THR A 399 8.48 -20.46 -12.10
C THR A 399 7.50 -19.42 -11.59
N SER A 400 7.85 -18.14 -11.64
CA SER A 400 7.00 -17.06 -11.15
C SER A 400 5.65 -17.04 -11.90
N ARG A 401 5.61 -17.37 -13.20
CA ARG A 401 4.36 -17.40 -13.98
C ARG A 401 3.44 -18.57 -13.61
N CYS A 402 4.02 -19.71 -13.26
CA CYS A 402 3.28 -20.98 -13.06
C CYS A 402 3.16 -21.41 -11.60
N GLU A 403 3.85 -20.75 -10.66
CA GLU A 403 3.78 -21.09 -9.24
C GLU A 403 2.37 -20.86 -8.68
N ARG A 404 1.94 -21.80 -7.83
CA ARG A 404 0.70 -21.70 -7.08
C ARG A 404 0.70 -20.41 -6.27
N ARG A 405 -0.33 -19.60 -6.49
CA ARG A 405 -0.55 -18.37 -5.72
C ARG A 405 -0.96 -18.71 -4.30
N ILE A 406 -0.50 -17.88 -3.37
CA ILE A 406 -0.98 -17.92 -1.99
C ILE A 406 -2.32 -17.18 -1.98
N ASN A 407 -3.34 -17.78 -1.37
CA ASN A 407 -4.63 -17.14 -1.20
C ASN A 407 -4.47 -15.96 -0.23
N GLN A 408 -4.81 -14.75 -0.68
CA GLN A 408 -4.60 -13.50 0.08
C GLN A 408 -5.36 -13.50 1.40
N LEU A 409 -6.62 -13.95 1.36
CA LEU A 409 -7.47 -14.07 2.55
C LEU A 409 -6.91 -15.10 3.54
N GLN A 410 -6.41 -16.23 3.03
CA GLN A 410 -5.75 -17.22 3.88
C GLN A 410 -4.49 -16.66 4.55
N GLN A 411 -3.66 -15.92 3.82
CA GLN A 411 -2.46 -15.29 4.37
C GLN A 411 -2.82 -14.31 5.50
N LEU A 412 -3.86 -13.49 5.31
CA LEU A 412 -4.37 -12.58 6.33
C LEU A 412 -4.91 -13.33 7.55
N ASN A 413 -5.64 -14.42 7.35
CA ASN A 413 -6.19 -15.24 8.43
C ASN A 413 -5.11 -15.94 9.24
N GLU A 414 -4.00 -16.29 8.59
CA GLU A 414 -2.82 -16.89 9.21
C GLU A 414 -1.89 -15.86 9.91
N GLN A 415 -2.18 -14.56 9.81
CA GLN A 415 -1.38 -13.50 10.42
C GLN A 415 -1.77 -13.27 11.89
N PRO A 416 -0.81 -13.11 12.82
CA PRO A 416 -1.08 -12.65 14.17
C PRO A 416 -1.70 -11.25 14.21
N LEU A 417 -2.54 -10.97 15.21
CA LEU A 417 -3.13 -9.65 15.44
C LEU A 417 -2.27 -8.75 16.32
N TYR A 418 -1.42 -9.33 17.17
CA TYR A 418 -0.51 -8.59 18.03
C TYR A 418 0.84 -8.37 17.36
N PRO A 419 1.45 -7.19 17.50
CA PRO A 419 2.81 -6.97 17.03
C PRO A 419 3.82 -7.67 17.95
N THR A 420 4.94 -8.09 17.36
CA THR A 420 6.07 -8.72 18.05
C THR A 420 7.28 -7.78 18.06
N GLU A 421 8.33 -8.16 18.78
CA GLU A 421 9.61 -7.43 18.82
C GLU A 421 10.23 -7.18 17.44
N LYS A 422 9.90 -8.01 16.44
CA LYS A 422 10.37 -7.86 15.07
C LYS A 422 9.73 -6.68 14.34
N VAL A 423 8.49 -6.34 14.67
CA VAL A 423 7.71 -5.28 14.00
C VAL A 423 7.74 -3.97 14.79
N ILE A 424 7.64 -4.05 16.13
CA ILE A 424 7.57 -2.87 17.02
C ILE A 424 8.75 -1.91 16.81
N TRP A 425 9.94 -2.45 16.55
CA TRP A 425 11.17 -1.68 16.35
C TRP A 425 11.75 -1.82 14.93
N ASP A 426 10.90 -2.06 13.92
CA ASP A 426 11.26 -1.93 12.51
C ASP A 426 10.90 -0.52 12.02
N GLU A 427 11.91 0.31 11.74
CA GLU A 427 11.74 1.72 11.41
C GLU A 427 11.16 1.94 9.99
N ASN A 428 11.25 0.94 9.11
CA ASN A 428 10.67 1.02 7.76
C ASN A 428 9.15 0.89 7.78
N LEU A 429 8.62 0.15 8.77
CA LEU A 429 7.19 -0.10 8.96
C LEU A 429 6.57 0.83 10.01
N VAL A 430 7.30 1.06 11.12
CA VAL A 430 6.87 1.86 12.27
C VAL A 430 7.88 2.99 12.52
N PRO A 431 7.80 4.08 11.73
CA PRO A 431 8.72 5.20 11.86
C PRO A 431 8.54 5.94 13.19
N TYR A 432 9.59 6.60 13.67
CA TYR A 432 9.49 7.53 14.80
C TYR A 432 8.80 8.84 14.40
N ASP A 433 8.43 9.66 15.40
CA ASP A 433 7.88 11.03 15.24
C ASP A 433 8.69 11.94 14.29
N GLN A 434 9.94 11.60 13.99
CA GLN A 434 10.84 12.40 13.16
C GLN A 434 10.78 12.09 11.66
N TYR A 435 9.85 11.25 11.19
CA TYR A 435 9.69 11.04 9.75
C TYR A 435 9.24 12.32 9.05
N ASN A 436 10.11 12.84 8.19
CA ASN A 436 9.99 14.15 7.60
C ASN A 436 9.42 14.13 6.16
N GLY A 437 9.02 12.95 5.66
CA GLY A 437 8.48 12.76 4.31
C GLY A 437 9.52 12.70 3.20
N GLU A 438 10.83 12.69 3.50
CA GLU A 438 11.90 12.60 2.50
C GLU A 438 12.17 11.17 1.99
N GLY A 439 11.98 10.15 2.83
CA GLY A 439 12.17 8.73 2.45
C GLY A 439 10.91 8.09 1.87
N VAL A 440 11.02 6.92 1.24
CA VAL A 440 9.87 6.07 0.91
C VAL A 440 9.51 5.25 2.14
N LEU A 441 8.22 4.93 2.32
CA LEU A 441 7.76 3.95 3.30
C LEU A 441 7.00 2.85 2.57
N ALA A 442 7.19 1.60 3.00
CA ALA A 442 6.45 0.44 2.49
C ALA A 442 5.05 0.34 3.14
N LEU A 443 4.27 1.42 3.02
CA LEU A 443 2.94 1.55 3.59
C LEU A 443 1.88 1.73 2.51
N ASN A 444 0.70 1.15 2.76
CA ASN A 444 -0.46 1.38 1.91
C ASN A 444 -0.88 2.86 1.96
N LYS A 445 -1.35 3.42 0.84
CA LYS A 445 -1.86 4.79 0.79
C LYS A 445 -3.38 4.79 0.78
N LEU A 446 -3.97 5.66 1.59
CA LEU A 446 -5.38 6.02 1.49
C LEU A 446 -5.50 7.21 0.55
N ASN A 447 -6.07 6.96 -0.62
CA ASN A 447 -6.38 7.98 -1.61
C ASN A 447 -7.89 7.93 -1.90
N ILE A 448 -8.33 8.54 -3.00
CA ILE A 448 -9.74 8.64 -3.37
C ILE A 448 -10.28 7.29 -3.89
N GLN A 449 -9.45 6.46 -4.53
CA GLN A 449 -9.87 5.22 -5.20
C GLN A 449 -9.20 3.97 -4.63
N PHE A 450 -9.93 2.86 -4.64
CA PHE A 450 -9.48 1.52 -4.20
C PHE A 450 -9.89 0.46 -5.21
N LEU A 451 -9.06 -0.56 -5.46
CA LEU A 451 -9.33 -1.55 -6.51
C LEU A 451 -10.64 -2.31 -6.24
N THR A 452 -10.82 -2.79 -5.01
CA THR A 452 -11.99 -3.55 -4.55
C THR A 452 -12.23 -3.25 -3.07
N PHE A 453 -13.35 -3.72 -2.51
CA PHE A 453 -13.56 -3.67 -1.06
C PHE A 453 -12.51 -4.44 -0.27
N HIS A 454 -11.99 -5.54 -0.85
CA HIS A 454 -10.89 -6.28 -0.25
C HIS A 454 -9.64 -5.41 -0.14
N ASP A 455 -9.26 -4.69 -1.21
CA ASP A 455 -8.15 -3.72 -1.18
C ASP A 455 -8.39 -2.63 -0.14
N TYR A 456 -9.57 -1.98 -0.16
CA TYR A 456 -9.92 -0.93 0.80
C TYR A 456 -9.76 -1.40 2.26
N LEU A 457 -10.36 -2.53 2.61
CA LEU A 457 -10.32 -3.07 3.97
C LEU A 457 -8.90 -3.53 4.35
N LEU A 458 -8.15 -4.13 3.42
CA LEU A 458 -6.78 -4.58 3.66
C LEU A 458 -5.83 -3.40 3.90
N ARG A 459 -5.94 -2.30 3.12
CA ARG A 459 -5.16 -1.08 3.36
C ARG A 459 -5.45 -0.49 4.74
N ASN A 460 -6.74 -0.41 5.10
CA ASN A 460 -7.14 0.06 6.42
C ASN A 460 -6.65 -0.87 7.54
N PHE A 461 -6.73 -2.19 7.35
CA PHE A 461 -6.20 -3.18 8.29
C PHE A 461 -4.71 -2.94 8.55
N ASN A 462 -3.89 -2.88 7.50
CA ASN A 462 -2.45 -2.71 7.61
C ASN A 462 -2.08 -1.37 8.25
N LEU A 463 -2.69 -0.27 7.80
CA LEU A 463 -2.40 1.06 8.34
C LEU A 463 -2.79 1.19 9.81
N PHE A 464 -3.97 0.68 10.17
CA PHE A 464 -4.43 0.69 11.55
C PHE A 464 -3.53 -0.20 12.43
N GLN A 465 -3.07 -1.35 11.92
CA GLN A 465 -2.10 -2.19 12.61
C GLN A 465 -0.78 -1.46 12.86
N MET A 466 -0.23 -0.76 11.86
CA MET A 466 1.04 -0.04 12.00
C MET A 466 0.92 1.16 12.96
N GLU A 467 -0.16 1.92 12.86
CA GLU A 467 -0.42 3.06 13.74
C GLU A 467 -0.60 2.61 15.20
N SER A 468 -1.39 1.56 15.44
CA SER A 468 -1.54 1.01 16.79
C SER A 468 -0.23 0.43 17.32
N THR A 469 0.60 -0.15 16.45
CA THR A 469 1.94 -0.66 16.84
C THR A 469 2.85 0.48 17.29
N TYR A 470 2.77 1.65 16.66
CA TYR A 470 3.49 2.84 17.08
C TYR A 470 3.10 3.27 18.51
N GLU A 471 1.81 3.31 18.83
CA GLU A 471 1.37 3.63 20.20
C GLU A 471 1.82 2.57 21.22
N ILE A 472 1.70 1.28 20.87
CA ILE A 472 2.14 0.16 21.71
C ILE A 472 3.63 0.28 22.01
N ARG A 473 4.43 0.65 21.01
CA ARG A 473 5.86 0.90 21.17
C ARG A 473 6.12 1.98 22.22
N GLN A 474 5.45 3.13 22.11
CA GLN A 474 5.61 4.23 23.08
C GLN A 474 5.25 3.79 24.50
N ASP A 475 4.15 3.05 24.66
CA ASP A 475 3.70 2.54 25.96
C ASP A 475 4.71 1.56 26.57
N ILE A 476 5.27 0.65 25.76
CA ILE A 476 6.29 -0.32 26.18
C ILE A 476 7.58 0.41 26.59
N GLU A 477 8.06 1.34 25.76
CA GLU A 477 9.30 2.07 26.03
C GLU A 477 9.18 2.91 27.32
N ASP A 478 8.09 3.68 27.50
CA ASP A 478 7.88 4.48 28.73
C ASP A 478 7.82 3.60 29.98
N ALA A 479 7.08 2.48 29.93
CA ALA A 479 6.96 1.57 31.05
C ALA A 479 8.31 0.94 31.44
N ILE A 480 9.10 0.48 30.46
CA ILE A 480 10.39 -0.16 30.70
C ILE A 480 11.44 0.87 31.18
N PHE A 481 11.47 2.08 30.62
CA PHE A 481 12.35 3.15 31.10
C PHE A 481 12.09 3.51 32.57
N ARG A 482 10.82 3.50 33.01
CA ARG A 482 10.44 3.73 34.41
C ARG A 482 10.86 2.59 35.34
N LEU A 483 10.74 1.35 34.87
CA LEU A 483 11.11 0.15 35.62
C LEU A 483 12.62 0.00 35.81
N LYS A 484 13.44 0.60 34.94
CA LYS A 484 14.91 0.58 35.01
C LYS A 484 15.45 -0.85 35.18
N PRO A 485 15.36 -1.68 34.13
CA PRO A 485 15.86 -3.06 34.19
C PRO A 485 17.39 -3.05 34.33
N TRP A 486 17.96 -3.82 35.24
CA TRP A 486 19.40 -4.00 35.40
C TRP A 486 19.76 -5.48 35.39
N ALA A 487 21.00 -5.78 35.02
CA ALA A 487 21.55 -7.12 35.09
C ALA A 487 21.63 -7.60 36.55
N HIS A 488 21.20 -8.83 36.82
CA HIS A 488 21.45 -9.47 38.10
C HIS A 488 22.94 -9.82 38.26
N GLU A 489 23.47 -9.78 39.48
CA GLU A 489 24.90 -9.93 39.75
C GLU A 489 25.48 -11.32 39.41
N SER A 490 24.64 -12.36 39.50
CA SER A 490 25.09 -13.77 39.35
C SER A 490 24.31 -14.57 38.31
N ASN A 491 23.11 -14.14 37.93
CA ASN A 491 22.25 -14.86 37.00
C ASN A 491 21.98 -13.98 35.76
N PRO A 492 22.62 -14.25 34.62
CA PRO A 492 22.45 -13.43 33.42
C PRO A 492 21.03 -13.50 32.82
N ASN A 493 20.21 -14.47 33.24
CA ASN A 493 18.82 -14.62 32.77
C ASN A 493 17.81 -13.89 33.67
N GLU A 494 18.24 -13.32 34.79
CA GLU A 494 17.38 -12.55 35.68
C GLU A 494 17.61 -11.05 35.53
N THR A 495 16.51 -10.31 35.54
CA THR A 495 16.49 -8.85 35.48
C THR A 495 16.09 -8.28 36.84
N VAL A 496 16.90 -7.37 37.37
CA VAL A 496 16.61 -6.61 38.58
C VAL A 496 15.88 -5.32 38.20
N TRP A 497 14.70 -5.11 38.75
CA TRP A 497 13.90 -3.91 38.48
C TRP A 497 14.25 -2.81 39.49
N GLY A 498 14.94 -1.76 39.02
CA GLY A 498 15.39 -0.64 39.86
C GLY A 498 14.33 0.43 40.12
N GLY A 499 13.20 0.37 39.41
CA GLY A 499 12.10 1.34 39.47
C GLY A 499 10.73 0.68 39.52
N TRP A 500 9.70 1.48 39.29
CA TRP A 500 8.31 1.03 39.26
C TRP A 500 7.55 1.75 38.14
N ALA A 501 6.55 1.08 37.57
CA ALA A 501 5.65 1.64 36.59
C ALA A 501 4.19 1.39 37.00
N ARG A 502 3.29 2.33 36.71
CA ARG A 502 1.85 2.17 36.97
C ARG A 502 1.22 1.12 36.04
N MET A 503 1.73 1.04 34.82
CA MET A 503 1.19 0.23 33.71
C MET A 503 1.92 -1.11 33.51
N ALA A 504 2.98 -1.37 34.27
CA ALA A 504 3.74 -2.62 34.14
C ALA A 504 4.11 -3.21 35.51
N LEU A 505 4.02 -4.54 35.63
CA LEU A 505 4.38 -5.30 36.82
C LEU A 505 5.24 -6.52 36.45
N PRO A 506 6.27 -6.84 37.26
CA PRO A 506 7.03 -8.07 37.09
C PRO A 506 6.11 -9.30 37.17
N LEU A 507 6.36 -10.25 36.28
CA LEU A 507 5.63 -11.50 36.23
C LEU A 507 6.21 -12.48 37.26
N VAL A 508 5.34 -13.11 38.06
CA VAL A 508 5.75 -14.09 39.07
C VAL A 508 5.76 -15.49 38.47
N GLU A 509 4.73 -15.82 37.70
CA GLU A 509 4.56 -17.14 37.08
C GLU A 509 3.74 -16.99 35.80
N PHE A 510 4.03 -17.84 34.82
CA PHE A 510 3.29 -17.98 33.58
C PHE A 510 3.17 -19.46 33.23
N GLN A 511 1.98 -19.92 32.86
CA GLN A 511 1.75 -21.30 32.48
C GLN A 511 0.70 -21.43 31.39
N ILE A 512 1.01 -22.16 30.32
CA ILE A 512 0.00 -22.55 29.33
C ILE A 512 -0.89 -23.63 29.91
N VAL A 513 -2.20 -23.42 29.89
CA VAL A 513 -3.19 -24.32 30.51
C VAL A 513 -4.05 -25.07 29.51
N GLU A 514 -4.25 -24.53 28.32
CA GLU A 514 -5.10 -25.14 27.29
C GLU A 514 -4.56 -24.83 25.89
N VAL A 515 -4.43 -25.87 25.07
CA VAL A 515 -4.16 -25.74 23.63
C VAL A 515 -5.21 -26.58 22.91
N GLY A 516 -6.14 -25.89 22.25
CA GLY A 516 -7.21 -26.53 21.48
C GLY A 516 -6.68 -27.17 20.21
N LYS A 517 -7.33 -28.24 19.75
CA LYS A 517 -7.03 -28.82 18.43
C LYS A 517 -7.42 -27.83 17.33
N PRO A 518 -6.63 -27.71 16.24
CA PRO A 518 -6.99 -26.91 15.07
C PRO A 518 -8.38 -27.26 14.51
N LEU A 519 -9.10 -26.25 14.02
CA LEU A 519 -10.32 -26.47 13.24
C LEU A 519 -9.98 -27.08 11.86
N ILE A 520 -10.98 -27.64 11.19
CA ILE A 520 -10.79 -28.28 9.88
C ILE A 520 -10.33 -27.22 8.86
N GLY A 521 -9.15 -27.45 8.28
CA GLY A 521 -8.56 -26.56 7.27
C GLY A 521 -7.67 -25.46 7.83
N GLU A 522 -7.73 -25.22 9.15
CA GLU A 522 -6.85 -24.29 9.84
C GLU A 522 -5.57 -25.00 10.30
N LYS A 523 -4.46 -24.26 10.31
CA LYS A 523 -3.17 -24.77 10.79
C LYS A 523 -2.93 -24.42 12.26
N SER A 524 -3.48 -23.29 12.72
CA SER A 524 -3.35 -22.81 14.09
C SER A 524 -4.32 -23.56 15.03
N PRO A 525 -3.97 -23.69 16.32
CA PRO A 525 -4.90 -24.23 17.33
C PRO A 525 -6.17 -23.38 17.40
N ALA A 526 -7.30 -23.99 17.76
CA ALA A 526 -8.57 -23.25 17.88
C ALA A 526 -8.63 -22.29 19.08
N VAL A 527 -7.79 -22.52 20.09
CA VAL A 527 -7.67 -21.67 21.28
C VAL A 527 -6.33 -21.93 21.96
N VAL A 528 -5.73 -20.90 22.52
CA VAL A 528 -4.57 -21.03 23.42
C VAL A 528 -4.83 -20.21 24.68
N LYS A 529 -4.84 -20.87 25.84
CA LYS A 529 -5.03 -20.21 27.13
C LYS A 529 -3.80 -20.34 28.00
N ALA A 530 -3.49 -19.28 28.74
CA ALA A 530 -2.46 -19.27 29.75
C ALA A 530 -2.96 -18.63 31.05
N ASP A 531 -2.39 -19.09 32.15
CA ASP A 531 -2.56 -18.53 33.47
C ASP A 531 -1.30 -17.72 33.81
N LEU A 532 -1.48 -16.49 34.28
CA LEU A 532 -0.39 -15.60 34.67
C LEU A 532 -0.59 -15.10 36.09
N THR A 533 0.51 -14.94 36.84
CA THR A 533 0.50 -14.52 38.24
C THR A 533 1.31 -13.24 38.41
N ILE A 534 0.71 -12.24 39.07
CA ILE A 534 1.35 -10.96 39.40
C ILE A 534 1.23 -10.64 40.89
N SER A 535 2.19 -9.89 41.41
CA SER A 535 2.15 -9.33 42.77
C SER A 535 1.77 -7.85 42.71
N LEU A 536 0.63 -7.51 43.29
CA LEU A 536 0.10 -6.16 43.26
C LEU A 536 0.86 -5.21 44.20
N PRO A 537 0.99 -3.93 43.82
CA PRO A 537 1.61 -2.93 44.68
C PRO A 537 0.75 -2.64 45.92
N LYS A 538 1.40 -2.22 47.01
CA LYS A 538 0.72 -1.82 48.25
C LYS A 538 -0.16 -0.57 48.09
N ARG A 539 0.12 0.26 47.07
CA ARG A 539 -0.59 1.51 46.80
C ARG A 539 -2.00 1.20 46.26
N ALA A 540 -3.03 1.62 46.99
CA ALA A 540 -4.41 1.15 46.80
C ALA A 540 -5.05 1.59 45.46
N ASP A 541 -4.68 2.77 44.94
CA ASP A 541 -5.15 3.27 43.64
C ASP A 541 -4.63 2.42 42.48
N ILE A 542 -3.32 2.15 42.44
CA ILE A 542 -2.72 1.28 41.42
C ILE A 542 -3.24 -0.15 41.56
N ARG A 543 -3.39 -0.64 42.81
CA ARG A 543 -3.98 -1.96 43.07
C ARG A 543 -5.39 -2.08 42.46
N ALA A 544 -6.25 -1.07 42.71
CA ALA A 544 -7.61 -1.06 42.19
C ALA A 544 -7.67 -1.01 40.65
N GLU A 545 -6.67 -0.40 40.00
CA GLU A 545 -6.56 -0.39 38.54
C GLU A 545 -6.21 -1.76 37.96
N TRP A 546 -5.27 -2.50 38.58
CA TRP A 546 -4.91 -3.85 38.14
C TRP A 546 -6.01 -4.89 38.45
N GLU A 547 -6.70 -4.75 39.58
CA GLU A 547 -7.94 -5.50 39.87
C GLU A 547 -9.12 -5.04 38.97
N GLY A 548 -8.95 -3.90 38.31
CA GLY A 548 -9.88 -3.30 37.37
C GLY A 548 -9.84 -3.90 35.97
N LEU A 549 -8.87 -4.77 35.66
CA LEU A 549 -8.80 -5.46 34.36
C LEU A 549 -10.08 -6.27 34.12
N ARG A 550 -10.59 -6.20 32.90
CA ARG A 550 -11.83 -6.84 32.45
C ARG A 550 -11.56 -7.78 31.30
N LYS A 551 -12.58 -8.61 31.03
CA LYS A 551 -12.58 -9.47 29.85
C LYS A 551 -12.37 -8.63 28.60
N HIS A 552 -11.55 -9.12 27.67
CA HIS A 552 -11.16 -8.43 26.44
C HIS A 552 -10.12 -7.31 26.58
N ASP A 553 -9.66 -6.98 27.79
CA ASP A 553 -8.52 -6.07 27.95
C ASP A 553 -7.26 -6.72 27.38
N VAL A 554 -6.55 -5.99 26.52
CA VAL A 554 -5.29 -6.48 25.94
C VAL A 554 -4.10 -6.11 26.84
N CYS A 555 -3.22 -7.07 27.07
CA CYS A 555 -1.94 -6.89 27.76
C CYS A 555 -0.78 -7.41 26.90
N PHE A 556 0.44 -7.03 27.27
CA PHE A 556 1.67 -7.47 26.61
C PHE A 556 2.59 -8.19 27.59
N LEU A 557 2.97 -9.40 27.20
CA LEU A 557 3.96 -10.25 27.85
C LEU A 557 5.33 -9.92 27.26
N ILE A 558 6.30 -9.62 28.12
CA ILE A 558 7.62 -9.17 27.71
C ILE A 558 8.70 -10.01 28.38
N CYS A 559 9.73 -10.36 27.60
CA CYS A 559 11.01 -10.82 28.10
C CYS A 559 12.02 -9.69 27.93
N CYS A 560 12.45 -9.09 29.04
CA CYS A 560 13.49 -8.06 29.04
C CYS A 560 14.74 -8.59 29.75
N ARG A 561 15.90 -8.49 29.11
CA ARG A 561 17.19 -8.92 29.64
C ARG A 561 18.15 -7.76 29.61
N SER A 562 18.40 -7.11 30.74
CA SER A 562 19.33 -5.97 30.75
C SER A 562 20.78 -6.43 30.91
N LYS A 563 21.69 -5.79 30.17
CA LYS A 563 23.16 -5.92 30.34
C LYS A 563 23.74 -4.81 31.22
N ALA A 564 22.95 -3.82 31.61
CA ALA A 564 23.41 -2.67 32.36
C ALA A 564 23.59 -3.01 33.84
N SER A 565 24.67 -2.53 34.46
CA SER A 565 24.90 -2.74 35.90
C SER A 565 23.87 -1.98 36.74
N VAL A 566 23.63 -2.50 37.94
CA VAL A 566 22.74 -1.88 38.93
C VAL A 566 23.13 -0.42 39.17
N GLY A 567 22.15 0.48 39.09
CA GLY A 567 22.35 1.92 39.23
C GLY A 567 22.59 2.69 37.92
N THR A 568 22.69 2.01 36.78
CA THR A 568 22.84 2.67 35.46
C THR A 568 21.61 3.54 35.15
N LYS A 569 21.86 4.76 34.67
CA LYS A 569 20.82 5.72 34.25
C LYS A 569 20.58 5.60 32.75
N TYR A 570 19.34 5.37 32.37
CA TYR A 570 18.90 5.37 30.97
C TYR A 570 18.62 6.79 30.46
N ASN A 571 18.88 7.02 29.18
CA ASN A 571 18.62 8.28 28.50
C ASN A 571 17.54 8.10 27.42
N ILE A 572 16.40 8.78 27.61
CA ILE A 572 15.25 8.73 26.70
C ILE A 572 15.58 9.33 25.31
N THR A 573 16.59 10.20 25.21
CA THR A 573 17.00 10.80 23.92
C THR A 573 17.88 9.88 23.08
N LYS A 574 18.33 8.75 23.62
CA LYS A 574 19.13 7.75 22.89
C LYS A 574 18.22 6.60 22.44
N PRO A 575 18.59 5.88 21.36
CA PRO A 575 17.79 4.75 20.89
C PRO A 575 17.50 3.74 21.99
N PHE A 576 16.26 3.27 22.07
CA PHE A 576 15.82 2.31 23.09
C PHE A 576 16.58 0.98 22.98
N LYS A 577 16.65 0.42 21.77
CA LYS A 577 17.31 -0.87 21.45
C LYS A 577 18.79 -0.93 21.82
N GLU A 578 19.49 0.20 21.80
CA GLU A 578 20.91 0.28 22.17
C GLU A 578 21.13 0.21 23.69
N GLN A 579 20.10 0.56 24.47
CA GLN A 579 20.20 0.68 25.92
C GLN A 579 19.58 -0.49 26.66
N ILE A 580 18.46 -1.00 26.14
CA ILE A 580 17.66 -2.03 26.79
C ILE A 580 17.33 -3.12 25.76
N ASP A 581 17.67 -4.35 26.11
CA ASP A 581 17.46 -5.52 25.25
C ASP A 581 16.13 -6.18 25.64
N VAL A 582 15.12 -5.96 24.78
CA VAL A 582 13.83 -6.63 24.83
C VAL A 582 13.84 -7.75 23.81
N THR A 583 13.90 -8.99 24.29
CA THR A 583 14.09 -10.16 23.43
C THR A 583 12.80 -10.71 22.87
N LEU A 584 11.67 -10.55 23.59
CA LEU A 584 10.36 -11.07 23.18
C LEU A 584 9.25 -10.12 23.60
N VAL A 585 8.27 -9.94 22.70
CA VAL A 585 6.99 -9.29 22.99
C VAL A 585 5.86 -10.15 22.43
N ARG A 586 4.88 -10.51 23.26
CA ARG A 586 3.65 -11.22 22.84
C ARG A 586 2.43 -10.52 23.44
N GLY A 587 1.38 -10.35 22.64
CA GLY A 587 0.10 -9.87 23.14
C GLY A 587 -0.75 -10.99 23.74
N CYS A 588 -1.56 -10.66 24.73
CA CYS A 588 -2.57 -11.53 25.30
C CYS A 588 -3.84 -10.74 25.62
N GLU A 589 -4.96 -11.44 25.74
CA GLU A 589 -6.27 -10.85 26.04
C GLU A 589 -6.81 -11.46 27.33
N ILE A 590 -7.25 -10.63 28.26
CA ILE A 590 -7.79 -11.10 29.54
C ILE A 590 -9.10 -11.88 29.31
N GLU A 591 -9.15 -13.14 29.75
CA GLU A 591 -10.40 -13.89 29.90
C GLU A 591 -11.06 -13.52 31.24
N GLY A 592 -10.27 -13.42 32.30
CA GLY A 592 -10.68 -12.88 33.60
C GLY A 592 -9.74 -13.26 34.74
N MET A 593 -10.03 -12.72 35.93
CA MET A 593 -9.28 -13.01 37.15
C MET A 593 -9.73 -14.35 37.74
N LEU A 594 -8.79 -15.12 38.28
CA LEU A 594 -9.09 -16.41 38.91
C LEU A 594 -9.39 -16.28 40.40
N ASP A 595 -10.33 -17.10 40.87
CA ASP A 595 -10.59 -17.29 42.30
C ASP A 595 -9.62 -18.29 42.94
N SER A 596 -9.81 -18.56 44.23
CA SER A 596 -9.01 -19.55 44.97
C SER A 596 -9.20 -20.99 44.49
N GLU A 597 -10.26 -21.29 43.72
CA GLU A 597 -10.54 -22.59 43.14
C GLU A 597 -9.99 -22.72 41.70
N GLY A 598 -9.36 -21.67 41.16
CA GLY A 598 -8.83 -21.63 39.79
C GLY A 598 -9.89 -21.44 38.71
N LYS A 599 -11.10 -20.99 39.08
CA LYS A 599 -12.18 -20.64 38.15
C LYS A 599 -12.14 -19.14 37.84
N VAL A 600 -12.54 -18.80 36.62
CA VAL A 600 -12.65 -17.40 36.18
C VAL A 600 -13.82 -16.75 36.91
N ILE A 601 -13.56 -15.61 37.55
CA ILE A 601 -14.57 -14.79 38.22
C ILE A 601 -15.41 -14.10 37.15
N GLU A 602 -16.67 -14.52 37.03
CA GLU A 602 -17.67 -13.93 36.13
C GLU A 602 -17.89 -12.44 36.44
N GLU A 603 -17.92 -11.61 35.39
CA GLU A 603 -17.98 -10.14 35.51
C GLU A 603 -19.25 -9.66 36.23
N TYR A 604 -20.39 -10.32 35.99
CA TYR A 604 -21.67 -10.04 36.65
C TYR A 604 -21.69 -10.44 38.13
N ALA A 605 -21.02 -11.55 38.50
CA ALA A 605 -20.93 -11.99 39.88
C ALA A 605 -20.13 -11.00 40.76
N ALA A 606 -19.14 -10.33 40.17
CA ALA A 606 -18.34 -9.32 40.84
C ALA A 606 -19.11 -8.02 41.17
N TYR A 607 -20.21 -7.71 40.47
CA TYR A 607 -21.08 -6.56 40.77
C TYR A 607 -22.00 -6.82 41.98
N GLU A 608 -22.49 -8.04 42.14
CA GLU A 608 -23.39 -8.40 43.24
C GLU A 608 -22.65 -8.69 44.56
N LYS A 609 -21.46 -9.30 44.48
CA LYS A 609 -20.54 -9.49 45.62
C LYS A 609 -19.10 -9.39 45.13
N LYS A 610 -18.36 -8.34 45.50
CA LYS A 610 -16.91 -8.30 45.30
C LYS A 610 -16.27 -9.46 46.08
N THR A 611 -15.81 -10.47 45.36
CA THR A 611 -14.95 -11.53 45.91
C THR A 611 -13.69 -10.87 46.48
N VAL A 612 -13.54 -10.91 47.80
CA VAL A 612 -12.35 -10.35 48.46
C VAL A 612 -11.26 -11.40 48.39
N LEU A 613 -10.34 -11.23 47.44
CA LEU A 613 -9.16 -12.08 47.34
C LEU A 613 -8.13 -11.65 48.39
N GLU A 614 -7.76 -12.59 49.26
CA GLU A 614 -6.75 -12.37 50.29
C GLU A 614 -5.35 -12.20 49.68
N GLY A 615 -4.49 -11.43 50.35
CA GLY A 615 -3.12 -11.16 49.89
C GLY A 615 -3.04 -10.18 48.71
N LEU A 616 -1.82 -10.00 48.20
CA LEU A 616 -1.50 -9.11 47.08
C LEU A 616 -1.25 -9.84 45.76
N THR A 617 -1.26 -11.18 45.77
CA THR A 617 -1.08 -11.98 44.56
C THR A 617 -2.40 -12.08 43.82
N ARG A 618 -2.38 -11.88 42.49
CA ARG A 618 -3.52 -12.13 41.61
C ARG A 618 -3.10 -13.03 40.47
N LYS A 619 -4.01 -13.93 40.11
CA LYS A 619 -3.87 -14.84 38.98
C LYS A 619 -4.92 -14.49 37.94
N PHE A 620 -4.52 -14.36 36.68
CA PHE A 620 -5.40 -14.07 35.57
C PHE A 620 -5.30 -15.18 34.54
N ARG A 621 -6.42 -15.52 33.91
CA ARG A 621 -6.44 -16.33 32.70
C ARG A 621 -6.52 -15.43 31.49
N VAL A 622 -5.71 -15.75 30.48
CA VAL A 622 -5.58 -14.97 29.24
C VAL A 622 -5.65 -15.87 28.01
N TRP A 623 -6.16 -15.31 26.92
CA TRP A 623 -6.03 -15.86 25.57
C TRP A 623 -4.75 -15.36 24.92
N LEU A 624 -4.02 -16.26 24.28
CA LEU A 624 -2.87 -15.95 23.43
C LEU A 624 -3.28 -16.03 21.97
N ASP A 625 -2.60 -15.29 21.09
CA ASP A 625 -2.85 -15.37 19.65
C ASP A 625 -2.44 -16.73 19.11
N GLU A 626 -3.40 -17.42 18.49
CA GLU A 626 -3.28 -18.80 18.04
C GLU A 626 -2.31 -18.93 16.87
N ASN A 627 -2.28 -17.93 15.98
CA ASN A 627 -1.36 -17.89 14.85
C ASN A 627 0.07 -17.66 15.33
N GLN A 628 0.27 -16.74 16.28
CA GLN A 628 1.58 -16.48 16.87
C GLN A 628 2.09 -17.71 17.63
N TYR A 629 1.22 -18.39 18.37
CA TYR A 629 1.57 -19.63 19.05
C TYR A 629 2.05 -20.70 18.08
N ARG A 630 1.30 -20.93 16.99
CA ARG A 630 1.74 -21.84 15.92
C ARG A 630 3.12 -21.45 15.40
N LEU A 631 3.30 -20.18 15.00
CA LEU A 631 4.56 -19.71 14.42
C LEU A 631 5.76 -19.88 15.38
N ASP A 632 5.54 -19.64 16.68
CA ASP A 632 6.56 -19.83 17.71
C ASP A 632 6.93 -21.31 17.88
N THR A 633 5.96 -22.22 17.78
CA THR A 633 6.18 -23.68 17.90
C THR A 633 6.69 -24.35 16.62
N GLU A 634 6.39 -23.82 15.44
CA GLU A 634 6.87 -24.34 14.15
C GLU A 634 8.34 -23.97 13.88
N GLY A 635 8.83 -22.88 14.48
CA GLY A 635 10.17 -22.31 14.21
C GLY A 635 11.35 -22.93 14.98
N GLN A 636 11.11 -23.75 16.01
CA GLN A 636 12.17 -24.33 16.86
C GLN A 636 11.88 -25.79 17.26
N GLN A 637 12.94 -26.57 17.47
CA GLN A 637 12.91 -27.93 18.06
C GLN A 637 12.20 -27.94 19.43
N GLU A 638 11.95 -29.14 19.99
CA GLU A 638 11.09 -29.46 21.14
C GLU A 638 11.08 -28.48 22.35
N ASP A 639 12.07 -27.60 22.52
CA ASP A 639 12.22 -26.61 23.60
C ASP A 639 11.62 -25.21 23.31
N ALA A 640 10.93 -25.00 22.19
CA ALA A 640 10.38 -23.68 21.78
C ALA A 640 9.47 -23.04 22.84
N ILE A 641 8.64 -23.87 23.49
CA ILE A 641 7.67 -23.43 24.50
C ILE A 641 8.41 -22.92 25.75
N ASP A 642 9.42 -23.66 26.19
CA ASP A 642 10.28 -23.33 27.34
C ASP A 642 11.08 -22.05 27.11
N ASN A 643 11.61 -21.86 25.91
CA ASN A 643 12.40 -20.69 25.60
C ASN A 643 11.57 -19.41 25.43
N ILE A 644 10.35 -19.51 24.89
CA ILE A 644 9.52 -18.33 24.59
C ILE A 644 8.53 -18.06 25.71
N TYR A 645 7.64 -19.01 25.99
CA TYR A 645 6.47 -18.77 26.84
C TYR A 645 6.82 -18.75 28.33
N TYR A 646 7.82 -19.53 28.75
CA TYR A 646 8.27 -19.56 30.14
C TYR A 646 9.41 -18.59 30.45
N SER A 647 9.82 -17.74 29.49
CA SER A 647 10.86 -16.71 29.69
C SER A 647 10.32 -15.30 29.95
N PHE A 648 9.00 -15.10 29.87
CA PHE A 648 8.39 -13.80 30.19
C PHE A 648 8.64 -13.41 31.64
N ASN A 649 9.05 -12.16 31.85
CA ASN A 649 9.35 -11.63 33.18
C ASN A 649 8.62 -10.31 33.48
N LEU A 650 7.83 -9.81 32.54
CA LEU A 650 7.09 -8.57 32.69
C LEU A 650 5.72 -8.63 32.01
N LEU A 651 4.70 -8.09 32.68
CA LEU A 651 3.37 -7.84 32.11
C LEU A 651 3.12 -6.33 32.02
N ILE A 652 2.72 -5.86 30.84
CA ILE A 652 2.33 -4.48 30.60
C ILE A 652 0.84 -4.43 30.22
N ARG A 653 0.05 -3.62 30.93
CA ARG A 653 -1.32 -3.27 30.53
C ARG A 653 -1.33 -1.91 29.84
N ARG A 654 -2.38 -1.61 29.07
CA ARG A 654 -2.58 -0.30 28.42
C ARG A 654 -3.83 0.39 28.96
N ASP A 655 -4.06 1.65 28.57
CA ASP A 655 -5.29 2.38 28.90
C ASP A 655 -6.45 1.78 28.08
N PRO A 656 -7.53 1.26 28.72
CA PRO A 656 -8.67 0.68 28.00
C PRO A 656 -9.29 1.60 26.93
N LYS A 657 -9.19 2.93 27.07
CA LYS A 657 -9.75 3.87 26.10
C LYS A 657 -9.02 3.88 24.76
N THR A 658 -7.72 3.60 24.77
CA THR A 658 -6.86 3.57 23.57
C THR A 658 -6.50 2.15 23.15
N ASN A 659 -6.92 1.14 23.92
CA ASN A 659 -6.50 -0.25 23.73
C ASN A 659 -7.52 -1.14 23.00
N ASN A 660 -8.18 -0.59 21.96
CA ASN A 660 -9.20 -1.32 21.19
C ASN A 660 -8.66 -1.95 19.89
N PHE A 661 -7.34 -1.85 19.65
CA PHE A 661 -6.79 -2.14 18.34
C PHE A 661 -7.05 -3.58 17.86
N LYS A 662 -6.87 -4.57 18.75
CA LYS A 662 -7.07 -5.98 18.41
C LYS A 662 -8.51 -6.27 18.04
N ALA A 663 -9.48 -5.67 18.74
CA ALA A 663 -10.90 -5.85 18.43
C ALA A 663 -11.25 -5.26 17.06
N VAL A 664 -10.71 -4.08 16.74
CA VAL A 664 -10.89 -3.44 15.42
C VAL A 664 -10.25 -4.29 14.32
N LEU A 665 -9.01 -4.75 14.49
CA LEU A 665 -8.33 -5.60 13.52
C LEU A 665 -9.07 -6.94 13.31
N ALA A 666 -9.52 -7.58 14.39
CA ALA A 666 -10.34 -8.80 14.32
C ALA A 666 -11.64 -8.55 13.55
N THR A 667 -12.30 -7.41 13.77
CA THR A 667 -13.53 -7.04 13.05
C THR A 667 -13.26 -6.83 11.56
N ILE A 668 -12.19 -6.12 11.19
CA ILE A 668 -11.83 -5.91 9.79
C ILE A 668 -11.49 -7.24 9.10
N ARG A 669 -10.73 -8.12 9.76
CA ARG A 669 -10.44 -9.47 9.26
C ARG A 669 -11.72 -10.29 9.09
N GLN A 670 -12.66 -10.21 10.03
CA GLN A 670 -13.94 -10.89 9.90
C GLN A 670 -14.73 -10.37 8.70
N LEU A 671 -14.80 -9.05 8.50
CA LEU A 671 -15.45 -8.45 7.33
C LEU A 671 -14.84 -8.93 6.01
N LEU A 672 -13.52 -9.09 5.95
CA LEU A 672 -12.81 -9.64 4.80
C LEU A 672 -13.12 -11.12 4.50
N ASN A 673 -13.62 -11.87 5.49
CA ASN A 673 -14.06 -13.26 5.33
C ASN A 673 -15.55 -13.40 5.00
N THR A 674 -16.32 -12.32 5.10
CA THR A 674 -17.75 -12.33 4.77
C THR A 674 -18.01 -11.82 3.35
N GLU A 675 -19.11 -12.26 2.74
CA GLU A 675 -19.60 -11.59 1.54
C GLU A 675 -20.01 -10.16 1.90
N PHE A 676 -19.22 -9.20 1.42
CA PHE A 676 -19.37 -7.80 1.79
C PHE A 676 -20.57 -7.18 1.04
N VAL A 677 -21.75 -7.26 1.66
CA VAL A 677 -23.00 -6.72 1.09
C VAL A 677 -23.20 -5.28 1.54
N VAL A 678 -22.78 -4.34 0.70
CA VAL A 678 -23.22 -2.94 0.77
C VAL A 678 -24.31 -2.69 -0.27
N PRO A 679 -25.19 -1.69 -0.08
CA PRO A 679 -26.14 -1.31 -1.11
C PRO A 679 -25.42 -1.00 -2.43
N ASP A 680 -25.90 -1.55 -3.55
CA ASP A 680 -25.25 -1.42 -4.87
C ASP A 680 -25.00 0.05 -5.27
N TRP A 681 -25.90 0.94 -4.88
CA TRP A 681 -25.80 2.38 -5.15
C TRP A 681 -24.72 3.10 -4.32
N LEU A 682 -24.16 2.45 -3.29
CA LEU A 682 -22.99 2.92 -2.52
C LEU A 682 -21.69 2.25 -2.93
N HIS A 683 -21.74 1.05 -3.52
CA HIS A 683 -20.58 0.23 -3.84
C HIS A 683 -19.49 1.04 -4.56
N ASP A 684 -19.83 1.64 -5.70
CA ASP A 684 -18.87 2.39 -6.52
C ASP A 684 -18.41 3.68 -5.84
N LEU A 685 -19.30 4.35 -5.09
CA LEU A 685 -18.98 5.59 -4.38
C LEU A 685 -17.97 5.38 -3.26
N ILE A 686 -18.10 4.30 -2.49
CA ILE A 686 -17.13 3.99 -1.42
C ILE A 686 -15.76 3.67 -2.02
N LEU A 687 -15.72 3.01 -3.17
CA LEU A 687 -14.48 2.74 -3.90
C LEU A 687 -13.93 3.95 -4.67
N GLY A 688 -14.63 5.08 -4.66
CA GLY A 688 -14.21 6.33 -5.32
C GLY A 688 -14.42 6.36 -6.84
N TYR A 689 -15.27 5.49 -7.37
CA TYR A 689 -15.60 5.40 -8.78
C TYR A 689 -16.96 6.02 -9.10
N GLY A 690 -17.13 6.42 -10.37
CA GLY A 690 -18.39 6.92 -10.90
C GLY A 690 -18.69 8.37 -10.51
N GLU A 691 -19.94 8.76 -10.75
CA GLU A 691 -20.44 10.12 -10.49
C GLU A 691 -20.66 10.34 -8.98
N PRO A 692 -20.06 11.37 -8.35
CA PRO A 692 -20.23 11.62 -6.92
C PRO A 692 -21.69 11.82 -6.47
N ASN A 693 -22.58 12.21 -7.38
CA ASN A 693 -24.00 12.43 -7.13
C ASN A 693 -24.89 11.22 -7.48
N ALA A 694 -24.32 10.05 -7.76
CA ALA A 694 -25.08 8.85 -8.10
C ALA A 694 -26.03 8.40 -6.97
N ALA A 695 -25.64 8.61 -5.71
CA ALA A 695 -26.46 8.35 -4.53
C ALA A 695 -27.25 9.57 -4.04
N HIS A 696 -27.32 10.65 -4.82
CA HIS A 696 -28.18 11.76 -4.46
C HIS A 696 -29.65 11.32 -4.59
N TYR A 697 -30.52 11.73 -3.66
CA TYR A 697 -31.92 11.28 -3.64
C TYR A 697 -32.68 11.57 -4.96
N LYS A 698 -32.32 12.62 -5.70
CA LYS A 698 -32.90 12.93 -7.03
C LYS A 698 -32.49 11.94 -8.14
N SER A 699 -31.38 11.25 -7.95
CA SER A 699 -30.84 10.26 -8.89
C SER A 699 -31.33 8.84 -8.57
N MET A 700 -32.03 8.65 -7.45
CA MET A 700 -32.50 7.35 -7.00
C MET A 700 -33.89 7.02 -7.53
N ASN A 701 -34.04 5.86 -8.15
CA ASN A 701 -35.34 5.37 -8.64
C ASN A 701 -36.32 5.03 -7.52
N THR A 702 -35.84 4.89 -6.28
CA THR A 702 -36.62 4.60 -5.08
C THR A 702 -37.00 5.86 -4.27
N ALA A 703 -36.72 7.05 -4.81
CA ALA A 703 -37.08 8.30 -4.15
C ALA A 703 -38.58 8.37 -3.89
N VAL A 704 -38.97 8.70 -2.65
CA VAL A 704 -40.37 8.80 -2.26
C VAL A 704 -40.87 10.20 -2.60
N PRO A 705 -41.83 10.36 -3.52
CA PRO A 705 -42.29 11.69 -3.94
C PRO A 705 -43.11 12.37 -2.85
N THR A 706 -43.81 11.62 -2.00
CA THR A 706 -44.68 12.17 -0.96
C THR A 706 -44.18 11.79 0.42
N VAL A 707 -43.83 12.80 1.23
CA VAL A 707 -43.32 12.61 2.59
C VAL A 707 -44.22 13.36 3.56
N ASP A 708 -44.57 12.71 4.66
CA ASP A 708 -45.21 13.35 5.80
C ASP A 708 -44.12 14.01 6.66
N PHE A 709 -44.14 15.34 6.73
CA PHE A 709 -43.15 16.09 7.48
C PHE A 709 -43.53 16.24 8.95
N CYS A 710 -44.65 15.67 9.40
CA CYS A 710 -45.07 15.67 10.80
C CYS A 710 -44.99 17.08 11.42
N ASP A 711 -44.16 17.26 12.44
CA ASP A 711 -43.95 18.50 13.19
C ASP A 711 -42.77 19.36 12.69
N THR A 712 -42.17 19.02 11.53
CA THR A 712 -41.04 19.77 10.95
C THR A 712 -41.37 21.25 10.75
N PHE A 713 -42.61 21.57 10.34
CA PHE A 713 -43.04 22.95 10.12
C PHE A 713 -44.07 23.40 11.16
N LEU A 714 -43.68 24.36 11.99
CA LEU A 714 -44.55 25.01 12.98
C LEU A 714 -45.80 25.70 12.39
N SER A 715 -45.76 26.14 11.12
CA SER A 715 -46.88 26.81 10.43
C SER A 715 -46.71 26.78 8.92
N TYR A 716 -47.78 27.08 8.17
CA TYR A 716 -47.69 27.21 6.71
C TYR A 716 -46.70 28.30 6.26
N LYS A 717 -46.59 29.41 7.00
CA LYS A 717 -45.59 30.45 6.75
C LYS A 717 -44.16 29.92 6.90
N HIS A 718 -43.90 29.10 7.93
CA HIS A 718 -42.60 28.45 8.11
C HIS A 718 -42.31 27.54 6.92
N LEU A 719 -43.27 26.72 6.49
CA LEU A 719 -43.14 25.84 5.33
C LEU A 719 -42.79 26.61 4.05
N ILE A 720 -43.49 27.71 3.72
CA ILE A 720 -43.16 28.54 2.54
C ILE A 720 -41.74 29.09 2.65
N SER A 721 -41.34 29.58 3.83
CA SER A 721 -39.99 30.13 4.03
C SER A 721 -38.87 29.10 3.92
N SER A 722 -39.16 27.82 4.18
CA SER A 722 -38.19 26.72 4.04
C SER A 722 -37.90 26.34 2.59
N PHE A 723 -38.75 26.75 1.64
CA PHE A 723 -38.59 26.48 0.20
C PHE A 723 -38.59 27.78 -0.63
N PRO A 724 -37.59 28.67 -0.45
CA PRO A 724 -37.61 30.03 -1.02
C PRO A 724 -37.63 30.06 -2.55
N ASN A 725 -37.11 29.01 -3.19
CA ASN A 725 -36.99 28.91 -4.66
C ASN A 725 -38.01 27.92 -5.26
N THR A 726 -38.99 27.45 -4.49
CA THR A 726 -39.97 26.46 -4.96
C THR A 726 -41.38 26.95 -4.70
N LYS A 727 -42.24 26.86 -5.71
CA LYS A 727 -43.65 27.23 -5.56
C LYS A 727 -44.39 26.16 -4.75
N VAL A 728 -44.75 26.50 -3.51
CA VAL A 728 -45.61 25.67 -2.66
C VAL A 728 -47.09 25.89 -3.05
N THR A 729 -47.81 24.82 -3.36
CA THR A 729 -49.26 24.86 -3.65
C THR A 729 -50.03 24.02 -2.63
N GLY A 730 -50.94 24.64 -1.87
CA GLY A 730 -51.84 23.93 -0.95
C GLY A 730 -52.99 23.22 -1.67
N THR A 731 -53.58 22.22 -1.01
CA THR A 731 -54.79 21.52 -1.49
C THR A 731 -56.07 22.30 -1.25
N THR A 732 -56.05 23.31 -0.37
CA THR A 732 -57.18 24.19 -0.02
C THR A 732 -56.96 25.63 -0.45
N ILE A 733 -58.06 26.38 -0.67
CA ILE A 733 -58.07 27.73 -1.27
C ILE A 733 -57.62 28.84 -0.29
N THR A 734 -57.57 28.57 1.02
CA THR A 734 -57.30 29.58 2.07
C THR A 734 -56.13 29.18 2.98
N ASP A 735 -55.12 30.04 3.05
CA ASP A 735 -53.87 29.83 3.83
C ASP A 735 -54.08 29.67 5.34
N GLU A 736 -55.13 30.29 5.91
CA GLU A 736 -55.40 30.27 7.37
C GLU A 736 -55.84 28.89 7.90
N ASN A 737 -56.29 28.00 7.01
CA ASN A 737 -56.73 26.64 7.37
C ASN A 737 -55.62 25.59 7.23
N LEU A 738 -54.44 25.97 6.73
CA LEU A 738 -53.29 25.08 6.56
C LEU A 738 -52.47 25.06 7.87
N VAL A 739 -52.87 24.16 8.77
CA VAL A 739 -52.17 23.87 10.03
C VAL A 739 -51.37 22.55 9.92
N PRO A 740 -50.26 22.40 10.67
CA PRO A 740 -49.52 21.15 10.69
C PRO A 740 -50.35 19.98 11.25
N PRO A 741 -49.99 18.71 10.93
CA PRO A 741 -48.83 18.29 10.14
C PRO A 741 -49.01 18.48 8.62
N PHE A 742 -47.90 18.69 7.91
CA PHE A 742 -47.91 18.88 6.47
C PHE A 742 -47.33 17.67 5.74
N ARG A 743 -48.13 17.10 4.84
CA ARG A 743 -47.66 16.15 3.84
C ARG A 743 -47.29 16.90 2.56
N LEU A 744 -46.05 16.75 2.11
CA LEU A 744 -45.56 17.40 0.90
C LEU A 744 -45.30 16.37 -0.20
N THR A 745 -45.68 16.73 -1.43
CA THR A 745 -45.40 15.95 -2.63
C THR A 745 -44.45 16.72 -3.54
N PHE A 746 -43.27 16.15 -3.79
CA PHE A 746 -42.24 16.67 -4.69
C PHE A 746 -42.43 16.09 -6.09
N LYS A 747 -42.98 16.91 -7.00
CA LYS A 747 -43.28 16.50 -8.38
C LYS A 747 -42.05 16.03 -9.17
N GLU A 748 -40.88 16.59 -8.85
CA GLU A 748 -39.62 16.20 -9.51
C GLU A 748 -39.17 14.77 -9.17
N LEU A 749 -39.77 14.13 -8.15
CA LEU A 749 -39.47 12.77 -7.71
C LEU A 749 -40.55 11.75 -8.10
N GLU A 750 -41.57 12.15 -8.88
CA GLU A 750 -42.60 11.21 -9.34
C GLU A 750 -42.02 10.25 -10.40
N PRO A 751 -42.32 8.93 -10.33
CA PRO A 751 -41.77 7.95 -11.28
C PRO A 751 -42.17 8.27 -12.72
N GLN A 752 -41.19 8.58 -13.57
CA GLN A 752 -41.40 8.69 -15.01
C GLN A 752 -41.35 7.27 -15.60
N HIS A 753 -42.51 6.71 -15.94
CA HIS A 753 -42.65 5.31 -16.40
C HIS A 753 -41.95 4.98 -17.74
N ASP A 754 -41.32 5.95 -18.41
CA ASP A 754 -40.77 5.82 -19.77
C ASP A 754 -39.23 5.95 -19.87
N ILE A 755 -38.49 5.95 -18.75
CA ILE A 755 -37.03 6.07 -18.76
C ILE A 755 -36.39 4.75 -18.28
N GLU A 756 -35.80 4.00 -19.20
CA GLU A 756 -34.97 2.83 -18.85
C GLU A 756 -33.84 3.24 -17.88
N PRO A 757 -33.58 2.46 -16.82
CA PRO A 757 -32.49 2.75 -15.91
C PRO A 757 -31.14 2.58 -16.63
N SER A 758 -30.45 3.68 -16.89
CA SER A 758 -29.15 3.71 -17.57
C SER A 758 -27.96 3.22 -16.71
N PHE A 759 -28.20 2.34 -15.75
CA PHE A 759 -27.22 1.95 -14.74
C PHE A 759 -26.21 0.89 -15.22
N GLY A 760 -26.47 0.18 -16.32
CA GLY A 760 -25.66 -0.99 -16.72
C GLY A 760 -24.46 -0.76 -17.65
N ILE A 761 -24.28 0.43 -18.26
CA ILE A 761 -23.32 0.60 -19.39
C ILE A 761 -22.23 1.65 -19.10
N ARG A 762 -22.22 2.29 -17.93
CA ARG A 762 -21.32 3.43 -17.68
C ARG A 762 -19.89 3.08 -17.20
N ARG A 763 -19.62 1.87 -16.68
CA ARG A 763 -18.25 1.47 -16.27
C ARG A 763 -17.23 1.43 -17.42
N LEU A 764 -17.69 1.28 -18.67
CA LEU A 764 -16.83 1.30 -19.86
C LEU A 764 -16.60 2.71 -20.44
N LEU A 765 -17.50 3.66 -20.18
CA LEU A 765 -17.52 4.94 -20.90
C LEU A 765 -17.02 6.13 -20.09
N TRP A 766 -17.01 6.04 -18.75
CA TRP A 766 -16.57 7.16 -17.90
C TRP A 766 -15.06 7.45 -17.98
N ASN A 767 -14.26 6.54 -18.56
CA ASN A 767 -12.81 6.71 -18.79
C ASN A 767 -12.46 7.05 -20.26
N HIS A 768 -13.45 7.38 -21.10
CA HIS A 768 -13.25 7.71 -22.52
C HIS A 768 -13.63 9.17 -22.88
N MET A 769 -13.78 10.05 -21.88
CA MET A 769 -13.73 11.50 -22.08
C MET A 769 -12.48 12.08 -21.43
#